data_AF-A0A086AZB8-F1
#
_entry.id   AF-A0A086AZB8-F1
#
_cell.length_a   1.000
_cell.length_b   1.000
_cell.length_c   1.000
_cell.angle_alpha   90.00
_cell.angle_beta   90.00
_cell.angle_gamma   90.00
#
_symmetry.space_group_name_H-M   'P 1'
#
loop_
_entity.id
_entity.type
_entity.pdbx_description
1 polymer ?
#
loop_
_entity_poly.entity_id
_entity_poly.type
_entity_poly.pdbx_seq_one_letter_code
_entity_poly.pdbx_strand_id
1 'polypeptide(L)'
;MKKQLTYIAVAFLFTGMLSAQKIDLNAMPKPGPTPAINIAKPKTFQLSNGLTVMVVENNKLPRVSANLSMDRPPYYEGSVTGVSQIMAEQFENGTTNLSKDEFNKKIDYLGANLNFSSGGAFASSLSKYFPEVLGLMADAIINPKFSAEEIQNSKERAIEGLKSDEKNASSIASRVSNALAYGKNTSRGEFETIESINKIQLADVQNTYKKYYTPDNAYLVIVGDVKYDQVKPLIEKAFSGWKKSNTAFTALEPASNVAKTEINIVDVPSAVQSVISVGNLNTLKMKDSNYFPATIANYILGGGGEARLFMNLREKNGFTYGAYSSMSASKYSPEFSAEASVRNEVTDKAVKEFMNELNAISTVKPEELENAKAKLKGSFIMSLEKPETIARFALNQKIQDLPSDFYTNYLKSIDKVTAADVSNAVKSTIYPNQSRIFIAGKASDISEGLEKLGYPVKYFDKEANPVAKPAAQKVDASVTIGSVADKYINAIGGLPAVQKITSISTDATTKVQGMDMTMKMIQAKGGKMAMNISMMGNTVQKIVFDGKDGYMEVQGKKKPLNDKQKAEMGEEKELFPELNFAKSPEYKLAGIEKYNNEDSYVIKGAKNTYYYSVKTGLKTGEVKSGEQGSTPTSYADYKEVSGVKLPHTILQNMGGMDINLAVKSYQINQAKDSDFK
;
A
#
# COMPACT_ATOMS: atom_id res chain seq x y z
N MET A 1 -23.62 -43.06 -57.17
CA MET A 1 -23.32 -42.67 -55.77
C MET A 1 -22.24 -41.59 -55.62
N LYS A 2 -21.09 -41.62 -56.31
CA LYS A 2 -20.02 -40.62 -56.11
C LYS A 2 -20.43 -39.15 -56.34
N LYS A 3 -21.26 -38.84 -57.35
CA LYS A 3 -21.72 -37.45 -57.60
C LYS A 3 -22.68 -36.93 -56.52
N GLN A 4 -23.51 -37.78 -55.91
CA GLN A 4 -24.45 -37.37 -54.86
C GLN A 4 -23.76 -37.02 -53.54
N LEU A 5 -22.66 -37.70 -53.20
CA LEU A 5 -21.83 -37.36 -52.03
C LEU A 5 -21.14 -36.00 -52.20
N THR A 6 -20.76 -35.61 -53.41
CA THR A 6 -20.16 -34.29 -53.68
C THR A 6 -21.17 -33.17 -53.49
N TYR A 7 -22.42 -33.34 -53.94
CA TYR A 7 -23.47 -32.34 -53.72
C TYR A 7 -23.88 -32.20 -52.25
N ILE A 8 -23.88 -33.29 -51.48
CA ILE A 8 -24.15 -33.24 -50.02
C ILE A 8 -23.00 -32.54 -49.27
N ALA A 9 -21.74 -32.80 -49.64
CA ALA A 9 -20.58 -32.13 -49.05
C ALA A 9 -20.53 -30.63 -49.38
N VAL A 10 -20.87 -30.25 -50.62
CA VAL A 10 -20.98 -28.85 -51.03
C VAL A 10 -22.16 -28.16 -50.34
N ALA A 11 -23.30 -28.84 -50.19
CA ALA A 11 -24.44 -28.30 -49.43
C ALA A 11 -24.10 -28.06 -47.95
N PHE A 12 -23.37 -28.98 -47.30
CA PHE A 12 -22.90 -28.80 -45.92
C PHE A 12 -21.88 -27.66 -45.76
N LEU A 13 -20.99 -27.47 -46.75
CA LEU A 13 -20.03 -26.36 -46.77
C LEU A 13 -20.71 -25.00 -46.97
N PHE A 14 -21.79 -24.92 -47.75
CA PHE A 14 -22.54 -23.67 -47.93
C PHE A 14 -23.51 -23.37 -46.79
N THR A 15 -24.10 -24.38 -46.12
CA THR A 15 -24.95 -24.15 -44.94
C THR A 15 -24.15 -23.69 -43.72
N GLY A 16 -22.88 -24.10 -43.60
CA GLY A 16 -21.99 -23.63 -42.52
C GLY A 16 -21.58 -22.16 -42.64
N MET A 17 -21.56 -21.61 -43.87
CA MET A 17 -21.21 -20.20 -44.11
C MET A 17 -22.39 -19.23 -44.00
N LEU A 18 -23.65 -19.72 -44.11
CA LEU A 18 -24.85 -18.89 -44.02
C LEU A 18 -25.34 -18.67 -42.56
N SER A 19 -24.75 -19.36 -41.58
CA SER A 19 -25.00 -19.16 -40.15
C SER A 19 -23.83 -18.49 -39.44
N ALA A 20 -22.99 -17.75 -40.16
CA ALA A 20 -22.12 -16.77 -39.52
C ALA A 20 -23.03 -15.73 -38.86
N GLN A 21 -23.27 -15.87 -37.56
CA GLN A 21 -23.88 -14.81 -36.76
C GLN A 21 -23.14 -13.52 -37.10
N LYS A 22 -23.88 -12.45 -37.42
CA LYS A 22 -23.31 -11.10 -37.41
C LYS A 22 -22.88 -10.82 -35.97
N ILE A 23 -21.67 -11.25 -35.62
CA ILE A 23 -21.04 -10.91 -34.35
C ILE A 23 -20.67 -9.44 -34.51
N ASP A 24 -21.55 -8.59 -33.99
CA ASP A 24 -21.18 -7.21 -33.75
C ASP A 24 -20.12 -7.22 -32.65
N LEU A 25 -18.85 -7.07 -33.04
CA LEU A 25 -17.71 -7.02 -32.14
C LEU A 25 -17.80 -5.86 -31.14
N ASN A 26 -18.67 -4.87 -31.39
CA ASN A 26 -18.93 -3.74 -30.50
C ASN A 26 -20.16 -3.95 -29.60
N ALA A 27 -20.99 -4.98 -29.86
CA ALA A 27 -22.13 -5.27 -29.03
C ALA A 27 -21.69 -6.01 -27.76
N MET A 28 -22.00 -5.42 -26.60
CA MET A 28 -21.75 -6.06 -25.32
C MET A 28 -22.55 -7.38 -25.24
N PRO A 29 -21.95 -8.50 -24.78
CA PRO A 29 -22.67 -9.76 -24.62
C PRO A 29 -23.89 -9.58 -23.73
N LYS A 30 -25.04 -10.09 -24.14
CA LYS A 30 -26.24 -10.09 -23.28
C LYS A 30 -25.97 -11.00 -22.08
N PRO A 31 -26.20 -10.52 -20.83
CA PRO A 31 -26.02 -11.37 -19.66
C PRO A 31 -27.01 -12.54 -19.71
N GLY A 32 -26.52 -13.74 -19.37
CA GLY A 32 -27.38 -14.91 -19.18
C GLY A 32 -28.28 -14.76 -17.94
N PRO A 33 -29.25 -15.67 -17.75
CA PRO A 33 -30.09 -15.66 -16.55
C PRO A 33 -29.24 -15.79 -15.29
N THR A 34 -29.63 -15.12 -14.21
CA THR A 34 -28.96 -15.25 -12.91
C THR A 34 -29.04 -16.71 -12.45
N PRO A 35 -27.90 -17.39 -12.18
CA PRO A 35 -27.91 -18.78 -11.78
C PRO A 35 -28.59 -18.98 -10.43
N ALA A 36 -29.26 -20.12 -10.26
CA ALA A 36 -29.78 -20.51 -8.96
C ALA A 36 -28.60 -20.81 -8.02
N ILE A 37 -28.50 -20.03 -6.94
CA ILE A 37 -27.44 -20.20 -5.93
C ILE A 37 -27.79 -21.40 -5.05
N ASN A 38 -26.95 -22.44 -5.11
CA ASN A 38 -26.96 -23.51 -4.11
C ASN A 38 -25.69 -23.41 -3.28
N ILE A 39 -25.80 -22.85 -2.07
CA ILE A 39 -24.69 -22.79 -1.12
C ILE A 39 -24.69 -24.10 -0.35
N ALA A 40 -23.78 -25.00 -0.70
CA ALA A 40 -23.57 -26.22 0.06
C ALA A 40 -23.27 -25.88 1.53
N LYS A 41 -23.72 -26.71 2.48
CA LYS A 41 -23.39 -26.53 3.89
C LYS A 41 -22.15 -27.36 4.22
N PRO A 42 -21.16 -26.80 4.93
CA PRO A 42 -20.07 -27.63 5.45
C PRO A 42 -20.61 -28.66 6.43
N LYS A 43 -19.96 -29.82 6.48
CA LYS A 43 -20.18 -30.77 7.59
C LYS A 43 -19.48 -30.20 8.83
N THR A 44 -20.20 -30.04 9.93
CA THR A 44 -19.71 -29.40 11.15
C THR A 44 -19.75 -30.35 12.33
N PHE A 45 -18.74 -30.30 13.19
CA PHE A 45 -18.71 -30.98 14.48
C PHE A 45 -17.94 -30.15 15.50
N GLN A 46 -18.13 -30.44 16.79
CA GLN A 46 -17.42 -29.77 17.88
C GLN A 46 -16.67 -30.81 18.71
N LEU A 47 -15.41 -30.53 19.04
CA LEU A 47 -14.60 -31.36 19.94
C LEU A 47 -15.03 -31.11 21.39
N SER A 48 -14.73 -32.04 22.30
CA SER A 48 -14.96 -31.88 23.74
C SER A 48 -14.23 -30.67 24.34
N ASN A 49 -13.10 -30.29 23.75
CA ASN A 49 -12.33 -29.10 24.08
C ASN A 49 -12.94 -27.78 23.54
N GLY A 50 -14.10 -27.82 22.87
CA GLY A 50 -14.82 -26.63 22.41
C GLY A 50 -14.50 -26.20 20.99
N LEU A 51 -13.42 -26.70 20.39
CA LEU A 51 -13.04 -26.38 19.00
C LEU A 51 -14.16 -26.78 18.04
N THR A 52 -14.68 -25.80 17.30
CA THR A 52 -15.67 -26.05 16.25
C THR A 52 -14.99 -26.26 14.92
N VAL A 53 -15.30 -27.37 14.25
CA VAL A 53 -14.66 -27.77 13.00
C VAL A 53 -15.68 -27.76 11.87
N MET A 54 -15.32 -27.18 10.74
CA MET A 54 -16.12 -27.17 9.51
C MET A 54 -15.34 -27.79 8.37
N VAL A 55 -15.93 -28.76 7.67
CA VAL A 55 -15.28 -29.48 6.55
C VAL A 55 -16.07 -29.24 5.27
N VAL A 56 -15.39 -28.74 4.23
CA VAL A 56 -15.90 -28.64 2.86
C VAL A 56 -15.08 -29.56 1.96
N GLU A 57 -15.72 -30.64 1.52
CA GLU A 57 -15.13 -31.61 0.62
C GLU A 57 -15.09 -31.03 -0.81
N ASN A 58 -13.90 -30.98 -1.41
CA ASN A 58 -13.68 -30.55 -2.79
C ASN A 58 -12.52 -31.36 -3.42
N ASN A 59 -12.88 -32.37 -4.21
CA ASN A 59 -11.96 -33.30 -4.85
C ASN A 59 -11.47 -32.85 -6.24
N LYS A 60 -11.68 -31.59 -6.64
CA LYS A 60 -11.26 -31.10 -7.96
C LYS A 60 -9.74 -31.12 -8.15
N LEU A 61 -8.98 -30.91 -7.07
CA LEU A 61 -7.52 -30.85 -7.08
C LEU A 61 -6.99 -31.55 -5.81
N PRO A 62 -5.84 -32.26 -5.89
CA PRO A 62 -5.31 -33.05 -4.78
C PRO A 62 -4.59 -32.14 -3.75
N ARG A 63 -5.31 -31.18 -3.20
CA ARG A 63 -4.83 -30.22 -2.20
C ARG A 63 -5.85 -30.03 -1.10
N VAL A 64 -5.35 -29.65 0.08
CA VAL A 64 -6.16 -29.38 1.25
C VAL A 64 -5.60 -28.17 1.97
N SER A 65 -6.50 -27.34 2.50
CA SER A 65 -6.16 -26.22 3.39
C SER A 65 -6.92 -26.30 4.70
N ALA A 66 -6.27 -25.89 5.78
CA ALA A 66 -6.82 -25.69 7.10
C ALA A 66 -6.67 -24.21 7.49
N ASN A 67 -7.75 -23.58 7.96
CA ASN A 67 -7.72 -22.23 8.52
C ASN A 67 -8.32 -22.27 9.92
N LEU A 68 -7.49 -21.99 10.91
CA LEU A 68 -7.89 -21.80 12.30
C LEU A 68 -8.09 -20.30 12.54
N SER A 69 -9.25 -19.92 13.09
CA SER A 69 -9.56 -18.54 13.43
C SER A 69 -10.03 -18.44 14.87
N MET A 70 -9.46 -17.50 15.63
CA MET A 70 -9.89 -17.18 16.99
C MET A 70 -11.05 -16.17 16.93
N ASP A 71 -12.20 -16.53 17.48
CA ASP A 71 -13.35 -15.64 17.63
C ASP A 71 -13.31 -14.96 18.99
N ARG A 72 -12.68 -13.80 19.04
CA ARG A 72 -12.59 -12.95 20.23
C ARG A 72 -12.57 -11.47 19.83
N PRO A 73 -13.01 -10.56 20.70
CA PRO A 73 -12.77 -9.14 20.48
C PRO A 73 -11.26 -8.84 20.44
N PRO A 74 -10.86 -7.78 19.74
CA PRO A 74 -9.60 -7.08 20.01
C PRO A 74 -9.44 -6.82 21.51
N TYR A 75 -8.20 -6.85 22.02
CA TYR A 75 -7.89 -6.50 23.39
C TYR A 75 -6.71 -5.55 23.42
N TYR A 76 -6.72 -4.68 24.44
CA TYR A 76 -5.64 -3.74 24.68
C TYR A 76 -4.43 -4.43 25.31
N GLU A 77 -3.25 -4.28 24.70
CA GLU A 77 -1.97 -4.83 25.16
C GLU A 77 -1.19 -3.85 26.04
N GLY A 78 -1.38 -2.55 25.85
CA GLY A 78 -0.88 -1.50 26.74
C GLY A 78 0.63 -1.37 26.75
N SER A 79 1.28 -1.62 27.90
CA SER A 79 2.74 -1.41 28.00
C SER A 79 3.57 -2.44 27.24
N VAL A 80 2.95 -3.52 26.75
CA VAL A 80 3.58 -4.62 26.03
C VAL A 80 2.99 -4.82 24.63
N THR A 81 2.44 -3.76 24.02
CA THR A 81 1.95 -3.80 22.64
C THR A 81 2.98 -4.41 21.69
N GLY A 82 2.55 -5.43 20.93
CA GLY A 82 3.35 -6.34 20.11
C GLY A 82 3.44 -7.76 20.68
N VAL A 83 3.03 -7.98 21.95
CA VAL A 83 3.17 -9.29 22.62
C VAL A 83 2.43 -10.40 21.89
N SER A 84 1.28 -10.11 21.28
CA SER A 84 0.49 -11.14 20.59
C SER A 84 1.12 -11.58 19.28
N GLN A 85 1.76 -10.66 18.56
CA GLN A 85 2.48 -10.97 17.34
C GLN A 85 3.75 -11.77 17.67
N ILE A 86 4.51 -11.33 18.66
CA ILE A 86 5.68 -12.08 19.14
C ILE A 86 5.28 -13.47 19.63
N MET A 87 4.16 -13.62 20.33
CA MET A 87 3.64 -14.92 20.76
C MET A 87 3.38 -15.84 19.56
N ALA A 88 2.75 -15.33 18.50
CA ALA A 88 2.45 -16.12 17.31
C ALA A 88 3.70 -16.55 16.55
N GLU A 89 4.73 -15.70 16.47
CA GLU A 89 6.02 -16.05 15.85
C GLU A 89 6.68 -17.26 16.53
N GLN A 90 6.39 -17.50 17.81
CA GLN A 90 6.99 -18.63 18.52
C GLN A 90 6.46 -19.99 18.05
N PHE A 91 5.30 -20.03 17.38
CA PHE A 91 4.77 -21.27 16.80
C PHE A 91 5.60 -21.78 15.61
N GLU A 92 6.45 -20.94 15.02
CA GLU A 92 7.36 -21.30 13.93
C GLU A 92 8.76 -21.70 14.44
N ASN A 93 9.02 -21.54 15.73
CA ASN A 93 10.32 -21.82 16.36
C ASN A 93 10.45 -23.29 16.84
N GLY A 94 9.65 -24.19 16.26
CA GLY A 94 9.53 -25.58 16.68
C GLY A 94 8.63 -25.77 17.90
N THR A 95 8.67 -26.97 18.47
CA THR A 95 7.76 -27.39 19.55
C THR A 95 8.57 -27.96 20.70
N THR A 96 7.92 -28.35 21.80
CA THR A 96 8.61 -29.10 22.85
C THR A 96 9.12 -30.46 22.38
N ASN A 97 8.59 -30.96 21.25
CA ASN A 97 8.89 -32.28 20.69
C ASN A 97 9.80 -32.23 19.46
N LEU A 98 9.91 -31.08 18.78
CA LEU A 98 10.68 -30.89 17.55
C LEU A 98 11.53 -29.63 17.64
N SER A 99 12.81 -29.72 17.25
CA SER A 99 13.64 -28.53 17.11
C SER A 99 13.13 -27.64 15.97
N LYS A 100 13.47 -26.34 16.02
CA LYS A 100 13.14 -25.36 14.98
C LYS A 100 13.58 -25.80 13.59
N ASP A 101 14.83 -26.27 13.47
CA ASP A 101 15.39 -26.72 12.19
C ASP A 101 14.68 -27.95 11.63
N GLU A 102 14.36 -28.92 12.49
CA GLU A 102 13.63 -30.13 12.07
C GLU A 102 12.20 -29.80 11.67
N PHE A 103 11.53 -28.93 12.43
CA PHE A 103 10.16 -28.47 12.15
C PHE A 103 10.09 -27.79 10.77
N ASN A 104 10.98 -26.82 10.52
CA ASN A 104 11.01 -26.07 9.27
C ASN A 104 11.44 -26.94 8.08
N LYS A 105 12.49 -27.77 8.24
CA LYS A 105 12.89 -28.72 7.18
C LYS A 105 11.77 -29.69 6.80
N LYS A 106 10.95 -30.08 7.78
CA LYS A 106 9.83 -30.99 7.53
C LYS A 106 8.71 -30.30 6.76
N ILE A 107 8.38 -29.05 7.08
CA ILE A 107 7.41 -28.26 6.31
C ILE A 107 7.88 -28.08 4.86
N ASP A 108 9.16 -27.72 4.68
CA ASP A 108 9.78 -27.55 3.36
C ASP A 108 9.77 -28.85 2.55
N TYR A 109 10.16 -29.97 3.17
CA TYR A 109 10.18 -31.28 2.53
C TYR A 109 8.79 -31.72 2.04
N LEU A 110 7.73 -31.36 2.78
CA LEU A 110 6.35 -31.66 2.42
C LEU A 110 5.78 -30.71 1.36
N GLY A 111 6.52 -29.66 0.99
CA GLY A 111 6.05 -28.60 0.10
C GLY A 111 4.80 -27.90 0.65
N ALA A 112 4.71 -27.79 1.97
CA ALA A 112 3.56 -27.25 2.68
C ALA A 112 3.74 -25.76 2.97
N ASN A 113 2.64 -25.03 3.08
CA ASN A 113 2.65 -23.69 3.66
C ASN A 113 2.00 -23.78 5.04
N LEU A 114 2.69 -23.33 6.07
CA LEU A 114 2.19 -23.26 7.43
C LEU A 114 2.55 -21.87 7.99
N ASN A 115 1.56 -21.13 8.45
CA ASN A 115 1.74 -19.76 8.96
C ASN A 115 0.89 -19.56 10.21
N PHE A 116 1.38 -18.75 11.13
CA PHE A 116 0.67 -18.43 12.36
C PHE A 116 0.47 -16.93 12.53
N SER A 117 -0.57 -16.56 13.26
CA SER A 117 -0.86 -15.17 13.63
C SER A 117 -1.49 -15.13 15.01
N SER A 118 -1.53 -13.96 15.64
CA SER A 118 -2.21 -13.79 16.93
C SER A 118 -3.71 -14.12 16.88
N GLY A 119 -4.31 -14.09 15.68
CA GLY A 119 -5.72 -14.39 15.43
C GLY A 119 -6.00 -15.80 14.93
N GLY A 120 -4.99 -16.66 14.73
CA GLY A 120 -5.21 -17.99 14.17
C GLY A 120 -3.99 -18.61 13.49
N ALA A 121 -4.24 -19.54 12.58
CA ALA A 121 -3.19 -20.26 11.85
C ALA A 121 -3.73 -20.78 10.52
N PHE A 122 -2.85 -20.89 9.53
CA PHE A 122 -3.18 -21.39 8.20
C PHE A 122 -2.21 -22.49 7.79
N ALA A 123 -2.75 -23.58 7.25
CA ALA A 123 -1.96 -24.67 6.68
C ALA A 123 -2.49 -25.04 5.29
N SER A 124 -1.60 -25.38 4.35
CA SER A 124 -1.99 -25.97 3.06
C SER A 124 -0.92 -26.90 2.52
N SER A 125 -1.35 -27.98 1.86
CA SER A 125 -0.47 -28.97 1.24
C SER A 125 -1.20 -29.85 0.23
N LEU A 126 -0.47 -30.76 -0.43
CA LEU A 126 -1.07 -31.85 -1.22
C LEU A 126 -1.83 -32.81 -0.30
N SER A 127 -2.94 -33.40 -0.78
CA SER A 127 -3.82 -34.26 0.04
C SER A 127 -3.08 -35.37 0.78
N LYS A 128 -2.09 -36.00 0.11
CA LYS A 128 -1.28 -37.08 0.70
C LYS A 128 -0.48 -36.68 1.94
N TYR A 129 -0.11 -35.40 2.05
CA TYR A 129 0.71 -34.87 3.15
C TYR A 129 -0.13 -34.13 4.20
N PHE A 130 -1.42 -33.88 3.93
CA PHE A 130 -2.28 -33.13 4.81
C PHE A 130 -2.36 -33.67 6.25
N PRO A 131 -2.48 -35.00 6.49
CA PRO A 131 -2.49 -35.52 7.86
C PRO A 131 -1.24 -35.15 8.67
N GLU A 132 -0.07 -35.15 8.03
CA GLU A 132 1.19 -34.81 8.66
C GLU A 132 1.33 -33.31 8.91
N VAL A 133 0.95 -32.49 7.92
CA VAL A 133 0.96 -31.02 8.04
C VAL A 133 -0.03 -30.54 9.10
N LEU A 134 -1.22 -31.13 9.17
CA LEU A 134 -2.19 -30.87 10.23
C LEU A 134 -1.63 -31.23 11.61
N GLY A 135 -0.88 -32.33 11.70
CA GLY A 135 -0.18 -32.73 12.91
C GLY A 135 0.86 -31.70 13.35
N LEU A 136 1.65 -31.15 12.41
CA LEU A 136 2.63 -30.09 12.70
C LEU A 136 1.96 -28.80 13.17
N MET A 137 0.87 -28.40 12.50
CA MET A 137 0.06 -27.26 12.92
C MET A 137 -0.46 -27.43 14.35
N ALA A 138 -1.02 -28.60 14.67
CA ALA A 138 -1.55 -28.87 15.99
C ALA A 138 -0.44 -28.93 17.05
N ASP A 139 0.70 -29.57 16.77
CA ASP A 139 1.82 -29.64 17.72
C ASP A 139 2.41 -28.26 18.02
N ALA A 140 2.56 -27.41 17.00
CA ALA A 140 3.02 -26.02 17.17
C ALA A 140 2.09 -25.21 18.09
N ILE A 141 0.78 -25.37 17.91
CA ILE A 141 -0.23 -24.66 18.71
C ILE A 141 -0.31 -25.19 20.13
N ILE A 142 -0.28 -26.52 20.32
CA ILE A 142 -0.58 -27.17 21.60
C ILE A 142 0.66 -27.25 22.48
N ASN A 143 1.82 -27.49 21.87
CA ASN A 143 3.11 -27.69 22.53
C ASN A 143 4.15 -26.63 22.11
N PRO A 144 3.80 -25.32 22.16
CA PRO A 144 4.73 -24.28 21.73
C PRO A 144 5.96 -24.23 22.62
N LYS A 145 7.13 -24.02 22.01
CA LYS A 145 8.40 -23.84 22.73
C LYS A 145 8.68 -22.35 22.94
N PHE A 146 8.20 -21.80 24.06
CA PHE A 146 8.55 -20.44 24.46
C PHE A 146 9.91 -20.40 25.16
N SER A 147 10.91 -19.74 24.56
CA SER A 147 12.22 -19.50 25.16
C SER A 147 12.54 -18.01 25.22
N ALA A 148 13.35 -17.59 26.20
CA ALA A 148 13.80 -16.21 26.30
C ALA A 148 14.64 -15.78 25.08
N GLU A 149 15.44 -16.71 24.54
CA GLU A 149 16.28 -16.49 23.36
C GLU A 149 15.44 -16.20 22.10
N GLU A 150 14.43 -17.02 21.80
CA GLU A 150 13.63 -16.83 20.59
C GLU A 150 12.71 -15.60 20.69
N ILE A 151 12.24 -15.28 21.89
CA ILE A 151 11.52 -14.02 22.14
C ILE A 151 12.45 -12.83 21.91
N GLN A 152 13.71 -12.88 22.38
CA GLN A 152 14.68 -11.82 22.14
C GLN A 152 14.96 -11.64 20.63
N ASN A 153 15.15 -12.72 19.89
CA ASN A 153 15.30 -12.67 18.42
C ASN A 153 14.07 -12.03 17.74
N SER A 154 12.87 -12.33 18.23
CA SER A 154 11.61 -11.78 17.71
C SER A 154 11.48 -10.28 18.01
N LYS A 155 11.87 -9.85 19.22
CA LYS A 155 11.95 -8.43 19.60
C LYS A 155 12.92 -7.66 18.70
N GLU A 156 14.09 -8.22 18.42
CA GLU A 156 15.09 -7.60 17.54
C GLU A 156 14.59 -7.42 16.10
N ARG A 157 13.91 -8.44 15.54
CA ARG A 157 13.27 -8.33 14.23
C ARG A 157 12.17 -7.26 14.22
N ALA A 158 11.32 -7.23 15.24
CA ALA A 158 10.26 -6.23 15.37
C ALA A 158 10.84 -4.81 15.44
N ILE A 159 11.90 -4.59 16.24
CA ILE A 159 12.59 -3.30 16.34
C ILE A 159 13.19 -2.88 14.99
N GLU A 160 13.79 -3.79 14.24
CA GLU A 160 14.33 -3.47 12.92
C GLU A 160 13.22 -3.14 11.90
N GLY A 161 12.09 -3.84 11.96
CA GLY A 161 10.87 -3.51 11.22
C GLY A 161 10.37 -2.10 11.52
N LEU A 162 10.29 -1.74 12.81
CA LEU A 162 9.88 -0.40 13.25
C LEU A 162 10.80 0.69 12.71
N LYS A 163 12.13 0.50 12.72
CA LYS A 163 13.10 1.45 12.15
C LYS A 163 12.94 1.60 10.63
N SER A 164 12.64 0.52 9.93
CA SER A 164 12.37 0.57 8.48
C SER A 164 11.10 1.39 8.19
N ASP A 165 10.06 1.18 9.00
CA ASP A 165 8.78 1.89 8.87
C ASP A 165 8.85 3.38 9.24
N GLU A 166 9.85 3.82 10.03
CA GLU A 166 10.02 5.23 10.42
C GLU A 166 10.13 6.20 9.23
N LYS A 167 10.48 5.71 8.03
CA LYS A 167 10.60 6.51 6.81
C LYS A 167 9.47 6.24 5.80
N ASN A 168 8.56 5.32 6.09
CA ASN A 168 7.47 4.96 5.20
C ASN A 168 6.22 5.80 5.53
N ALA A 169 5.86 6.73 4.63
CA ALA A 169 4.72 7.61 4.80
C ALA A 169 3.39 6.84 4.99
N SER A 170 3.21 5.71 4.30
CA SER A 170 2.00 4.88 4.41
C SER A 170 1.92 4.14 5.76
N SER A 171 3.05 3.60 6.25
CA SER A 171 3.11 2.96 7.58
C SER A 171 2.81 3.98 8.69
N ILE A 172 3.41 5.18 8.61
CA ILE A 172 3.13 6.30 9.52
C ILE A 172 1.65 6.69 9.44
N ALA A 173 1.11 6.80 8.21
CA ALA A 173 -0.27 7.19 7.99
C ALA A 173 -1.27 6.23 8.65
N SER A 174 -1.14 4.93 8.39
CA SER A 174 -2.00 3.90 8.97
C SER A 174 -1.94 3.89 10.50
N ARG A 175 -0.74 3.96 11.06
CA ARG A 175 -0.51 3.98 12.52
C ARG A 175 -1.17 5.19 13.19
N VAL A 176 -0.85 6.40 12.71
CA VAL A 176 -1.32 7.63 13.35
C VAL A 176 -2.81 7.83 13.12
N SER A 177 -3.34 7.53 11.92
CA SER A 177 -4.77 7.65 11.65
C SER A 177 -5.61 6.77 12.59
N ASN A 178 -5.23 5.52 12.80
CA ASN A 178 -5.90 4.61 13.74
C ASN A 178 -5.79 5.11 15.19
N ALA A 179 -4.60 5.56 15.61
CA ALA A 179 -4.39 6.14 16.93
C ALA A 179 -5.28 7.35 17.21
N LEU A 180 -5.50 8.20 16.20
CA LEU A 180 -6.37 9.37 16.31
C LEU A 180 -7.86 9.03 16.22
N ALA A 181 -8.23 8.03 15.43
CA ALA A 181 -9.61 7.58 15.29
C ALA A 181 -10.11 6.85 16.53
N TYR A 182 -9.33 5.90 17.06
CA TYR A 182 -9.74 5.05 18.18
C TYR A 182 -9.19 5.51 19.54
N GLY A 183 -8.05 6.21 19.56
CA GLY A 183 -7.34 6.58 20.78
C GLY A 183 -6.26 5.57 21.17
N LYS A 184 -5.07 6.06 21.56
CA LYS A 184 -3.88 5.23 21.88
C LYS A 184 -4.05 4.26 23.04
N ASN A 185 -5.07 4.47 23.87
CA ASN A 185 -5.40 3.66 25.04
C ASN A 185 -6.49 2.61 24.71
N THR A 186 -6.64 2.25 23.44
CA THR A 186 -7.62 1.27 22.96
C THR A 186 -6.92 0.20 22.14
N SER A 187 -7.53 -0.99 22.08
CA SER A 187 -7.05 -2.13 21.28
C SER A 187 -6.90 -1.85 19.78
N ARG A 188 -7.54 -0.80 19.26
CA ARG A 188 -7.48 -0.40 17.85
C ARG A 188 -6.60 0.81 17.57
N GLY A 189 -6.31 1.62 18.59
CA GLY A 189 -5.48 2.81 18.45
C GLY A 189 -4.08 2.67 19.05
N GLU A 190 -3.80 1.60 19.80
CA GLU A 190 -2.43 1.26 20.19
C GLU A 190 -1.61 0.75 19.00
N PHE A 191 -0.30 0.87 19.11
CA PHE A 191 0.65 0.39 18.11
C PHE A 191 2.00 0.09 18.76
N GLU A 192 2.80 -0.74 18.11
CA GLU A 192 4.12 -1.13 18.58
C GLU A 192 5.08 0.06 18.61
N THR A 193 5.83 0.18 19.71
CA THR A 193 6.95 1.11 19.85
C THR A 193 8.20 0.33 20.28
N ILE A 194 9.38 0.90 20.03
CA ILE A 194 10.63 0.30 20.53
C ILE A 194 10.56 0.09 22.05
N GLU A 195 9.89 1.00 22.77
CA GLU A 195 9.67 0.87 24.21
C GLU A 195 8.75 -0.31 24.57
N SER A 196 7.60 -0.44 23.91
CA SER A 196 6.64 -1.52 24.20
C SER A 196 7.25 -2.89 23.90
N ILE A 197 7.94 -3.02 22.76
CA ILE A 197 8.62 -4.25 22.36
C ILE A 197 9.71 -4.63 23.37
N ASN A 198 10.53 -3.66 23.80
CA ASN A 198 11.58 -3.92 24.79
C ASN A 198 11.03 -4.39 26.15
N LYS A 199 9.84 -3.92 26.54
CA LYS A 199 9.19 -4.32 27.80
C LYS A 199 8.69 -5.76 27.80
N ILE A 200 8.39 -6.35 26.65
CA ILE A 200 7.86 -7.72 26.53
C ILE A 200 8.80 -8.73 27.22
N GLN A 201 8.23 -9.51 28.14
CA GLN A 201 8.87 -10.62 28.85
C GLN A 201 8.26 -11.97 28.44
N LEU A 202 8.98 -13.05 28.75
CA LEU A 202 8.51 -14.43 28.54
C LEU A 202 7.15 -14.71 29.19
N ALA A 203 6.92 -14.18 30.40
CA ALA A 203 5.66 -14.35 31.11
C ALA A 203 4.48 -13.72 30.36
N ASP A 204 4.67 -12.56 29.73
CA ASP A 204 3.62 -11.87 28.98
C ASP A 204 3.19 -12.70 27.76
N VAL A 205 4.15 -13.27 27.03
CA VAL A 205 3.91 -14.17 25.90
C VAL A 205 3.13 -15.41 26.33
N GLN A 206 3.57 -16.06 27.41
CA GLN A 206 2.90 -17.26 27.94
C GLN A 206 1.48 -16.97 28.44
N ASN A 207 1.27 -15.83 29.10
CA ASN A 207 -0.05 -15.42 29.59
C ASN A 207 -0.98 -15.08 28.42
N THR A 208 -0.47 -14.40 27.39
CA THR A 208 -1.21 -14.08 26.17
C THR A 208 -1.68 -15.35 25.46
N TYR A 209 -0.79 -16.33 25.28
CA TYR A 209 -1.15 -17.65 24.73
C TYR A 209 -2.26 -18.33 25.54
N LYS A 210 -2.06 -18.48 26.86
CA LYS A 210 -3.03 -19.16 27.75
C LYS A 210 -4.40 -18.51 27.76
N LYS A 211 -4.46 -17.18 27.63
CA LYS A 211 -5.70 -16.42 27.75
C LYS A 211 -6.45 -16.30 26.41
N TYR A 212 -5.73 -16.11 25.31
CA TYR A 212 -6.33 -15.66 24.05
C TYR A 212 -6.20 -16.63 22.88
N TYR A 213 -5.45 -17.73 23.02
CA TYR A 213 -5.23 -18.71 21.97
C TYR A 213 -5.74 -20.11 22.40
N THR A 214 -7.06 -20.23 22.57
CA THR A 214 -7.71 -21.41 23.18
C THR A 214 -8.84 -22.00 22.31
N PRO A 215 -9.12 -23.32 22.41
CA PRO A 215 -10.02 -24.02 21.48
C PRO A 215 -11.50 -23.65 21.64
N ASP A 216 -11.91 -23.23 22.84
CA ASP A 216 -13.29 -22.89 23.20
C ASP A 216 -13.82 -21.63 22.51
N ASN A 217 -12.93 -20.82 21.92
CA ASN A 217 -13.26 -19.64 21.12
C ASN A 217 -12.61 -19.71 19.73
N ALA A 218 -12.51 -20.91 19.15
CA ALA A 218 -11.82 -21.13 17.88
C ALA A 218 -12.66 -21.93 16.88
N TYR A 219 -12.45 -21.63 15.60
CA TYR A 219 -13.04 -22.33 14.47
C TYR A 219 -11.94 -22.86 13.56
N LEU A 220 -11.95 -24.16 13.27
CA LEU A 220 -11.07 -24.79 12.30
C LEU A 220 -11.85 -25.14 11.04
N VAL A 221 -11.46 -24.53 9.92
CA VAL A 221 -12.09 -24.73 8.62
C VAL A 221 -11.17 -25.54 7.72
N ILE A 222 -11.61 -26.72 7.30
CA ILE A 222 -10.89 -27.60 6.37
C ILE A 222 -11.59 -27.60 5.01
N VAL A 223 -10.83 -27.34 3.96
CA VAL A 223 -11.34 -27.30 2.58
C VAL A 223 -10.39 -28.05 1.66
N GLY A 224 -10.91 -28.94 0.82
CA GLY A 224 -10.11 -29.60 -0.22
C GLY A 224 -10.44 -31.08 -0.40
N ASP A 225 -9.50 -31.80 -1.00
CA ASP A 225 -9.63 -33.22 -1.33
C ASP A 225 -9.47 -34.09 -0.08
N VAL A 226 -10.55 -34.12 0.70
CA VAL A 226 -10.69 -34.87 1.94
C VAL A 226 -12.09 -35.49 2.04
N LYS A 227 -12.21 -36.54 2.86
CA LYS A 227 -13.50 -37.09 3.29
C LYS A 227 -13.72 -36.77 4.76
N TYR A 228 -14.93 -36.32 5.10
CA TYR A 228 -15.29 -35.98 6.49
C TYR A 228 -14.99 -37.11 7.48
N ASP A 229 -15.33 -38.36 7.13
CA ASP A 229 -15.16 -39.52 8.01
C ASP A 229 -13.68 -39.84 8.29
N GLN A 230 -12.77 -39.39 7.43
CA GLN A 230 -11.33 -39.52 7.63
C GLN A 230 -10.74 -38.33 8.39
N VAL A 231 -11.24 -37.12 8.14
CA VAL A 231 -10.74 -35.89 8.75
C VAL A 231 -11.15 -35.75 10.21
N LYS A 232 -12.39 -36.15 10.56
CA LYS A 232 -12.89 -36.06 11.93
C LYS A 232 -11.96 -36.74 12.96
N PRO A 233 -11.62 -38.04 12.83
CA PRO A 233 -10.72 -38.69 13.78
C PRO A 233 -9.29 -38.12 13.77
N LEU A 234 -8.81 -37.62 12.62
CA LEU A 234 -7.50 -36.96 12.54
C LEU A 234 -7.46 -35.68 13.38
N ILE A 235 -8.49 -34.84 13.30
CA ILE A 235 -8.59 -33.59 14.06
C ILE A 235 -8.81 -33.87 15.54
N GLU A 236 -9.69 -34.82 15.88
CA GLU A 236 -9.92 -35.24 17.27
C GLU A 236 -8.60 -35.69 17.91
N LYS A 237 -7.81 -36.52 17.21
CA LYS A 237 -6.48 -36.94 17.67
C LYS A 237 -5.54 -35.73 17.83
N ALA A 238 -5.38 -34.93 16.77
CA ALA A 238 -4.40 -33.85 16.72
C ALA A 238 -4.67 -32.75 17.76
N PHE A 239 -5.94 -32.38 18.00
CA PHE A 239 -6.30 -31.25 18.86
C PHE A 239 -6.80 -31.64 20.26
N SER A 240 -6.92 -32.93 20.58
CA SER A 240 -7.42 -33.42 21.88
C SER A 240 -6.72 -32.81 23.10
N GLY A 241 -5.40 -32.57 23.03
CA GLY A 241 -4.61 -32.02 24.12
C GLY A 241 -4.74 -30.51 24.33
N TRP A 242 -5.42 -29.79 23.43
CA TRP A 242 -5.54 -28.33 23.53
C TRP A 242 -6.50 -27.93 24.65
N LYS A 243 -6.01 -27.15 25.61
CA LYS A 243 -6.74 -26.80 26.84
C LYS A 243 -7.61 -25.56 26.65
N LYS A 244 -8.85 -25.62 27.13
CA LYS A 244 -9.77 -24.47 27.25
C LYS A 244 -9.22 -23.44 28.24
N SER A 245 -9.53 -22.16 28.02
CA SER A 245 -9.32 -21.11 29.05
C SER A 245 -10.60 -20.71 29.76
N ASN A 246 -11.77 -20.87 29.13
CA ASN A 246 -13.05 -20.28 29.56
C ASN A 246 -12.94 -18.76 29.80
N THR A 247 -12.08 -18.07 29.04
CA THR A 247 -11.82 -16.64 29.22
C THR A 247 -13.08 -15.83 28.91
N ALA A 248 -13.53 -15.04 29.88
CA ALA A 248 -14.48 -13.96 29.62
C ALA A 248 -13.73 -12.78 28.99
N PHE A 249 -14.15 -12.37 27.79
CA PHE A 249 -13.56 -11.21 27.13
C PHE A 249 -14.16 -9.91 27.67
N THR A 250 -13.32 -8.90 27.83
CA THR A 250 -13.75 -7.56 28.20
C THR A 250 -14.50 -6.89 27.04
N ALA A 251 -15.39 -5.96 27.38
CA ALA A 251 -15.97 -5.07 26.37
C ALA A 251 -14.86 -4.22 25.74
N LEU A 252 -15.09 -3.81 24.48
CA LEU A 252 -14.15 -2.94 23.77
C LEU A 252 -14.08 -1.57 24.43
N GLU A 253 -12.90 -0.96 24.32
CA GLU A 253 -12.69 0.39 24.79
C GLU A 253 -13.53 1.36 23.95
N PRO A 254 -14.19 2.35 24.57
CA PRO A 254 -15.01 3.30 23.84
C PRO A 254 -14.14 4.18 22.93
N ALA A 255 -14.55 4.32 21.67
CA ALA A 255 -13.99 5.28 20.73
C ALA A 255 -15.11 6.16 20.16
N SER A 256 -14.79 7.40 19.81
CA SER A 256 -15.78 8.37 19.36
C SER A 256 -15.22 9.27 18.27
N ASN A 257 -16.11 9.68 17.36
CA ASN A 257 -15.77 10.63 16.32
C ASN A 257 -15.49 12.02 16.89
N VAL A 258 -14.80 12.85 16.10
CA VAL A 258 -14.61 14.26 16.41
C VAL A 258 -15.94 15.00 16.36
N ALA A 259 -16.12 16.00 17.24
CA ALA A 259 -17.35 16.79 17.28
C ALA A 259 -17.60 17.60 15.98
N LYS A 260 -16.51 17.99 15.30
CA LYS A 260 -16.51 18.65 13.99
C LYS A 260 -15.34 18.12 13.17
N THR A 261 -15.52 18.00 11.86
CA THR A 261 -14.45 17.57 10.97
C THR A 261 -13.23 18.47 11.07
N GLU A 262 -12.06 17.84 11.16
CA GLU A 262 -10.76 18.48 11.33
C GLU A 262 -9.70 17.81 10.45
N ILE A 263 -8.65 18.56 10.13
CA ILE A 263 -7.49 18.08 9.39
C ILE A 263 -6.39 17.72 10.40
N ASN A 264 -5.83 16.53 10.27
CA ASN A 264 -4.75 16.02 11.11
C ASN A 264 -3.54 15.71 10.23
N ILE A 265 -2.46 16.45 10.40
CA ILE A 265 -1.27 16.38 9.55
C ILE A 265 -0.11 15.71 10.30
N VAL A 266 0.55 14.75 9.65
CA VAL A 266 1.86 14.26 10.06
C VAL A 266 2.89 14.69 9.02
N ASP A 267 3.93 15.36 9.49
CA ASP A 267 5.01 15.84 8.63
C ASP A 267 5.94 14.70 8.21
N VAL A 268 6.04 14.52 6.89
CA VAL A 268 7.00 13.62 6.26
C VAL A 268 7.84 14.45 5.29
N PRO A 269 8.96 15.05 5.73
CA PRO A 269 9.73 16.00 4.91
C PRO A 269 10.27 15.44 3.59
N SER A 270 10.48 14.12 3.52
CA SER A 270 10.94 13.44 2.31
C SER A 270 9.80 13.05 1.34
N ALA A 271 8.54 13.25 1.73
CA ALA A 271 7.40 12.82 0.93
C ALA A 271 7.15 13.77 -0.24
N VAL A 272 7.23 13.23 -1.46
CA VAL A 272 6.86 13.92 -2.71
C VAL A 272 5.36 13.84 -3.02
N GLN A 273 4.64 13.00 -2.27
CA GLN A 273 3.19 12.82 -2.34
C GLN A 273 2.59 12.89 -0.94
N SER A 274 1.36 13.36 -0.86
CA SER A 274 0.54 13.34 0.34
C SER A 274 -0.40 12.14 0.31
N VAL A 275 -0.34 11.31 1.35
CA VAL A 275 -1.32 10.25 1.62
C VAL A 275 -2.48 10.88 2.38
N ILE A 276 -3.66 10.91 1.75
CA ILE A 276 -4.89 11.45 2.34
C ILE A 276 -5.80 10.27 2.71
N SER A 277 -6.32 10.29 3.93
CA SER A 277 -7.41 9.40 4.38
C SER A 277 -8.48 10.23 5.08
N VAL A 278 -9.73 10.10 4.66
CA VAL A 278 -10.89 10.76 5.26
C VAL A 278 -11.81 9.68 5.81
N GLY A 279 -12.09 9.71 7.11
CA GLY A 279 -12.87 8.62 7.72
C GLY A 279 -13.57 8.98 9.02
N ASN A 280 -14.52 8.12 9.39
CA ASN A 280 -15.24 8.17 10.65
C ASN A 280 -15.55 6.75 11.15
N LEU A 281 -15.67 6.61 12.46
CA LEU A 281 -16.24 5.43 13.10
C LEU A 281 -17.75 5.40 12.85
N ASN A 282 -18.33 4.21 12.77
CA ASN A 282 -19.77 4.01 12.71
C ASN A 282 -20.16 2.81 13.58
N THR A 283 -21.38 2.30 13.43
CA THR A 283 -21.91 1.17 14.23
C THR A 283 -22.45 0.04 13.37
N LEU A 284 -22.16 0.05 12.06
CA LEU A 284 -22.74 -0.87 11.09
C LEU A 284 -22.32 -2.32 11.34
N LYS A 285 -23.29 -3.19 11.53
CA LYS A 285 -23.09 -4.64 11.60
C LYS A 285 -23.69 -5.32 10.39
N MET A 286 -23.18 -6.49 10.04
CA MET A 286 -23.67 -7.27 8.90
C MET A 286 -25.14 -7.67 9.00
N LYS A 287 -25.67 -7.82 10.23
CA LYS A 287 -27.07 -8.16 10.47
C LYS A 287 -28.03 -6.97 10.39
N ASP A 288 -27.52 -5.75 10.29
CA ASP A 288 -28.35 -4.56 10.27
C ASP A 288 -29.03 -4.41 8.91
N SER A 289 -30.24 -3.84 8.90
CA SER A 289 -30.98 -3.57 7.66
C SER A 289 -30.22 -2.65 6.70
N ASN A 290 -29.34 -1.80 7.23
CA ASN A 290 -28.53 -0.87 6.47
C ASN A 290 -27.27 -1.50 5.87
N TYR A 291 -26.96 -2.77 6.12
CA TYR A 291 -25.74 -3.42 5.62
C TYR A 291 -25.64 -3.40 4.08
N PHE A 292 -26.66 -3.89 3.37
CA PHE A 292 -26.66 -3.90 1.91
C PHE A 292 -26.74 -2.48 1.30
N PRO A 293 -27.62 -1.58 1.80
CA PRO A 293 -27.60 -0.18 1.38
C PRO A 293 -26.24 0.52 1.56
N ALA A 294 -25.56 0.34 2.70
CA ALA A 294 -24.24 0.93 2.96
C ALA A 294 -23.14 0.31 2.08
N THR A 295 -23.21 -1.01 1.82
CA THR A 295 -22.30 -1.69 0.88
C THR A 295 -22.43 -1.14 -0.53
N ILE A 296 -23.67 -0.87 -0.98
CA ILE A 296 -23.95 -0.23 -2.27
C ILE A 296 -23.44 1.23 -2.27
N ALA A 297 -23.68 1.99 -1.20
CA ALA A 297 -23.18 3.35 -1.06
C ALA A 297 -21.65 3.41 -1.23
N ASN A 298 -20.94 2.50 -0.57
CA ASN A 298 -19.49 2.40 -0.68
C ASN A 298 -19.03 2.07 -2.11
N TYR A 299 -19.73 1.15 -2.79
CA TYR A 299 -19.39 0.81 -4.16
C TYR A 299 -19.52 2.02 -5.10
N ILE A 300 -20.62 2.77 -4.98
CA ILE A 300 -20.87 3.97 -5.78
C ILE A 300 -19.81 5.03 -5.50
N LEU A 301 -19.44 5.21 -4.22
CA LEU A 301 -18.48 6.23 -3.81
C LEU A 301 -17.06 5.91 -4.26
N GLY A 302 -16.55 4.70 -3.98
CA GLY A 302 -15.14 4.38 -4.19
C GLY A 302 -14.83 2.89 -4.41
N GLY A 303 -15.79 2.09 -4.87
CA GLY A 303 -15.62 0.64 -5.04
C GLY A 303 -14.86 0.16 -6.29
N GLY A 304 -14.46 1.06 -7.19
CA GLY A 304 -13.82 0.70 -8.45
C GLY A 304 -13.46 1.91 -9.33
N GLY A 305 -12.94 1.65 -10.53
CA GLY A 305 -12.53 2.69 -11.47
C GLY A 305 -13.69 3.51 -12.04
N GLU A 306 -14.91 2.97 -12.00
CA GLU A 306 -16.14 3.65 -12.38
C GLU A 306 -16.79 4.47 -11.24
N ALA A 307 -16.25 4.36 -10.01
CA ALA A 307 -16.83 5.00 -8.83
C ALA A 307 -16.53 6.51 -8.78
N ARG A 308 -17.35 7.26 -8.03
CA ARG A 308 -17.29 8.73 -8.00
C ARG A 308 -15.91 9.29 -7.64
N LEU A 309 -15.28 8.77 -6.60
CA LEU A 309 -13.96 9.22 -6.14
C LEU A 309 -12.89 9.02 -7.22
N PHE A 310 -12.88 7.87 -7.89
CA PHE A 310 -11.93 7.60 -8.96
C PHE A 310 -12.17 8.51 -10.17
N MET A 311 -13.42 8.62 -10.62
CA MET A 311 -13.78 9.50 -11.75
C MET A 311 -13.46 10.97 -11.47
N ASN A 312 -13.68 11.44 -10.23
CA ASN A 312 -13.41 12.82 -9.87
C ASN A 312 -11.91 13.08 -9.67
N LEU A 313 -11.22 12.34 -8.81
CA LEU A 313 -9.82 12.63 -8.47
C LEU A 313 -8.83 12.19 -9.56
N ARG A 314 -9.07 11.06 -10.26
CA ARG A 314 -8.18 10.56 -11.31
C ARG A 314 -8.58 11.04 -12.69
N GLU A 315 -9.77 10.68 -13.18
CA GLU A 315 -10.14 10.93 -14.59
C GLU A 315 -10.31 12.42 -14.88
N LYS A 316 -11.08 13.12 -14.03
CA LYS A 316 -11.39 14.54 -14.24
C LYS A 316 -10.22 15.46 -13.89
N ASN A 317 -9.52 15.19 -12.79
CA ASN A 317 -8.53 16.12 -12.22
C ASN A 317 -7.06 15.66 -12.34
N GLY A 318 -6.78 14.38 -12.58
CA GLY A 318 -5.41 13.87 -12.68
C GLY A 318 -4.56 14.06 -11.41
N PHE A 319 -5.19 14.09 -10.23
CA PHE A 319 -4.49 14.31 -8.96
C PHE A 319 -3.78 13.06 -8.44
N THR A 320 -4.32 11.87 -8.75
CA THR A 320 -3.86 10.58 -8.23
C THR A 320 -3.92 9.50 -9.32
N TYR A 321 -3.26 8.37 -9.08
CA TYR A 321 -3.45 7.15 -9.86
C TYR A 321 -4.72 6.38 -9.47
N GLY A 322 -5.29 6.62 -8.28
CA GLY A 322 -6.54 6.02 -7.84
C GLY A 322 -7.02 6.59 -6.50
N ALA A 323 -8.33 6.71 -6.35
CA ALA A 323 -9.01 7.09 -5.12
C ALA A 323 -10.15 6.12 -4.85
N TYR A 324 -10.24 5.63 -3.62
CA TYR A 324 -11.14 4.54 -3.25
C TYR A 324 -11.78 4.78 -1.88
N SER A 325 -12.82 4.01 -1.56
CA SER A 325 -13.43 4.02 -0.24
C SER A 325 -13.72 2.62 0.28
N SER A 326 -13.71 2.52 1.60
CA SER A 326 -13.99 1.33 2.39
C SER A 326 -15.15 1.62 3.35
N MET A 327 -16.08 0.68 3.44
CA MET A 327 -17.11 0.63 4.47
C MET A 327 -17.03 -0.72 5.14
N SER A 328 -16.54 -0.74 6.37
CA SER A 328 -16.41 -1.95 7.18
C SER A 328 -17.68 -2.16 8.01
N ALA A 329 -18.35 -3.28 7.79
CA ALA A 329 -19.35 -3.80 8.71
C ALA A 329 -18.67 -4.83 9.62
N SER A 330 -18.69 -4.59 10.92
CA SER A 330 -17.89 -5.35 11.88
C SER A 330 -18.59 -5.48 13.21
N LYS A 331 -18.43 -6.63 13.86
CA LYS A 331 -18.89 -6.86 15.24
C LYS A 331 -18.22 -5.92 16.24
N TYR A 332 -16.99 -5.50 15.95
CA TYR A 332 -16.09 -4.86 16.91
C TYR A 332 -15.67 -3.44 16.51
N SER A 333 -15.37 -3.20 15.24
CA SER A 333 -14.77 -1.92 14.80
C SER A 333 -15.23 -1.54 13.40
N PRO A 334 -16.52 -1.20 13.23
CA PRO A 334 -17.04 -0.76 11.95
C PRO A 334 -16.71 0.71 11.71
N GLU A 335 -16.25 1.02 10.50
CA GLU A 335 -15.75 2.35 10.13
C GLU A 335 -15.95 2.60 8.64
N PHE A 336 -15.82 3.87 8.28
CA PHE A 336 -15.76 4.34 6.91
C PHE A 336 -14.44 5.06 6.68
N SER A 337 -13.79 4.80 5.54
CA SER A 337 -12.63 5.55 5.09
C SER A 337 -12.65 5.77 3.57
N ALA A 338 -12.05 6.86 3.12
CA ALA A 338 -11.82 7.20 1.72
C ALA A 338 -10.39 7.72 1.55
N GLU A 339 -9.65 7.18 0.59
CA GLU A 339 -8.18 7.31 0.55
C GLU A 339 -7.65 7.57 -0.86
N ALA A 340 -6.58 8.37 -0.95
CA ALA A 340 -5.78 8.54 -2.15
C ALA A 340 -4.38 9.07 -1.81
N SER A 341 -3.40 8.73 -2.65
CA SER A 341 -2.09 9.39 -2.66
C SER A 341 -2.04 10.41 -3.80
N VAL A 342 -1.74 11.67 -3.48
CA VAL A 342 -1.73 12.79 -4.45
C VAL A 342 -0.40 13.53 -4.42
N ARG A 343 -0.07 14.29 -5.46
CA ARG A 343 1.08 15.22 -5.44
C ARG A 343 0.84 16.32 -4.40
N ASN A 344 1.90 16.78 -3.73
CA ASN A 344 1.78 17.77 -2.64
C ASN A 344 1.08 19.07 -3.09
N GLU A 345 1.28 19.51 -4.33
CA GLU A 345 0.74 20.79 -4.84
C GLU A 345 -0.77 20.76 -5.09
N VAL A 346 -1.41 19.59 -4.98
CA VAL A 346 -2.86 19.43 -5.19
C VAL A 346 -3.57 18.84 -3.96
N THR A 347 -2.88 18.74 -2.81
CA THR A 347 -3.43 18.14 -1.59
C THR A 347 -4.68 18.85 -1.08
N ASP A 348 -4.68 20.18 -1.05
CA ASP A 348 -5.83 20.99 -0.64
C ASP A 348 -7.04 20.81 -1.58
N LYS A 349 -6.80 20.78 -2.89
CA LYS A 349 -7.81 20.53 -3.93
C LYS A 349 -8.38 19.12 -3.81
N ALA A 350 -7.53 18.13 -3.57
CA ALA A 350 -7.97 16.74 -3.39
C ALA A 350 -8.84 16.57 -2.14
N VAL A 351 -8.46 17.18 -1.00
CA VAL A 351 -9.31 17.19 0.21
C VAL A 351 -10.66 17.82 -0.07
N LYS A 352 -10.70 18.95 -0.80
CA LYS A 352 -11.96 19.58 -1.19
C LYS A 352 -12.84 18.64 -2.03
N GLU A 353 -12.27 17.93 -3.00
CA GLU A 353 -13.03 16.99 -3.83
C GLU A 353 -13.50 15.74 -3.06
N PHE A 354 -12.71 15.21 -2.13
CA PHE A 354 -13.18 14.18 -1.19
C PHE A 354 -14.43 14.66 -0.45
N MET A 355 -14.36 15.84 0.16
CA MET A 355 -15.49 16.38 0.92
C MET A 355 -16.70 16.66 0.04
N ASN A 356 -16.52 17.11 -1.21
CA ASN A 356 -17.62 17.28 -2.15
C ASN A 356 -18.35 15.95 -2.39
N GLU A 357 -17.62 14.86 -2.70
CA GLU A 357 -18.23 13.56 -2.96
C GLU A 357 -18.88 12.96 -1.72
N LEU A 358 -18.23 13.07 -0.55
CA LEU A 358 -18.77 12.60 0.72
C LEU A 358 -20.07 13.33 1.10
N ASN A 359 -20.19 14.64 0.82
CA ASN A 359 -21.44 15.38 1.05
C ASN A 359 -22.52 15.03 0.00
N ALA A 360 -22.13 14.75 -1.24
CA ALA A 360 -23.05 14.48 -2.35
C ALA A 360 -23.59 13.04 -2.39
N ILE A 361 -22.93 12.06 -1.73
CA ILE A 361 -23.27 10.64 -1.81
C ILE A 361 -24.66 10.29 -1.27
N SER A 362 -25.27 11.19 -0.48
CA SER A 362 -26.66 11.07 -0.03
C SER A 362 -27.67 11.09 -1.19
N THR A 363 -27.28 11.55 -2.38
CA THR A 363 -28.08 11.51 -3.61
C THR A 363 -27.47 10.53 -4.59
N VAL A 364 -28.22 9.48 -4.95
CA VAL A 364 -27.77 8.39 -5.84
C VAL A 364 -28.54 8.41 -7.16
N LYS A 365 -27.84 8.34 -8.29
CA LYS A 365 -28.47 8.23 -9.61
C LYS A 365 -28.95 6.80 -9.87
N PRO A 366 -30.04 6.61 -10.64
CA PRO A 366 -30.51 5.27 -10.99
C PRO A 366 -29.45 4.38 -11.64
N GLU A 367 -28.66 4.93 -12.57
CA GLU A 367 -27.58 4.22 -13.27
C GLU A 367 -26.48 3.74 -12.30
N GLU A 368 -26.10 4.55 -11.31
CA GLU A 368 -25.10 4.20 -10.31
C GLU A 368 -25.58 3.05 -9.42
N LEU A 369 -26.86 3.10 -9.02
CA LEU A 369 -27.49 2.05 -8.24
C LEU A 369 -27.55 0.73 -9.02
N GLU A 370 -27.98 0.76 -10.27
CA GLU A 370 -28.05 -0.43 -11.13
C GLU A 370 -26.67 -1.05 -11.35
N ASN A 371 -25.66 -0.22 -11.65
CA ASN A 371 -24.29 -0.67 -11.83
C ASN A 371 -23.71 -1.29 -10.55
N ALA A 372 -23.90 -0.64 -9.40
CA ALA A 372 -23.44 -1.15 -8.11
C ALA A 372 -24.10 -2.49 -7.76
N LYS A 373 -25.42 -2.61 -7.96
CA LYS A 373 -26.13 -3.89 -7.78
C LYS A 373 -25.60 -4.97 -8.71
N ALA A 374 -25.44 -4.67 -10.00
CA ALA A 374 -24.94 -5.65 -10.98
C ALA A 374 -23.55 -6.15 -10.59
N LYS A 375 -22.65 -5.24 -10.17
CA LYS A 375 -21.29 -5.57 -9.75
C LYS A 375 -21.24 -6.38 -8.48
N LEU A 376 -21.97 -6.00 -7.44
CA LEU A 376 -22.01 -6.76 -6.18
C LEU A 376 -22.60 -8.16 -6.38
N LYS A 377 -23.66 -8.28 -7.18
CA LYS A 377 -24.25 -9.59 -7.52
C LYS A 377 -23.27 -10.45 -8.33
N GLY A 378 -22.63 -9.88 -9.34
CA GLY A 378 -21.62 -10.58 -10.15
C GLY A 378 -20.45 -11.09 -9.30
N SER A 379 -19.88 -10.22 -8.46
CA SER A 379 -18.81 -10.57 -7.53
C SER A 379 -19.22 -11.67 -6.55
N PHE A 380 -20.45 -11.61 -6.02
CA PHE A 380 -20.97 -12.66 -5.15
C PHE A 380 -21.08 -14.00 -5.88
N ILE A 381 -21.66 -14.03 -7.08
CA ILE A 381 -21.80 -15.26 -7.89
C ILE A 381 -20.43 -15.86 -8.21
N MET A 382 -19.48 -15.05 -8.68
CA MET A 382 -18.11 -15.49 -8.96
C MET A 382 -17.42 -16.03 -7.70
N SER A 383 -17.70 -15.45 -6.53
CA SER A 383 -17.10 -15.91 -5.27
C SER A 383 -17.50 -17.34 -4.90
N LEU A 384 -18.67 -17.82 -5.33
CA LEU A 384 -19.18 -19.16 -5.05
C LEU A 384 -18.45 -20.26 -5.81
N GLU A 385 -17.67 -19.91 -6.85
CA GLU A 385 -16.83 -20.87 -7.56
C GLU A 385 -15.69 -21.41 -6.69
N LYS A 386 -15.34 -20.67 -5.62
CA LYS A 386 -14.30 -21.03 -4.64
C LYS A 386 -14.90 -21.80 -3.46
N PRO A 387 -14.52 -23.06 -3.23
CA PRO A 387 -15.01 -23.86 -2.09
C PRO A 387 -14.73 -23.22 -0.73
N GLU A 388 -13.64 -22.46 -0.61
CA GLU A 388 -13.26 -21.74 0.60
C GLU A 388 -14.28 -20.66 0.98
N THR A 389 -14.98 -20.08 -0.01
CA THR A 389 -16.05 -19.11 0.21
C THR A 389 -17.23 -19.72 0.96
N ILE A 390 -17.59 -20.97 0.67
CA ILE A 390 -18.70 -21.66 1.32
C ILE A 390 -18.43 -21.82 2.81
N ALA A 391 -17.22 -22.24 3.15
CA ALA A 391 -16.80 -22.39 4.53
C ALA A 391 -16.73 -21.05 5.26
N ARG A 392 -16.19 -20.01 4.59
CA ARG A 392 -16.18 -18.63 5.13
C ARG A 392 -17.59 -18.10 5.38
N PHE A 393 -18.56 -18.39 4.52
CA PHE A 393 -19.95 -17.98 4.73
C PHE A 393 -20.58 -18.66 5.94
N ALA A 394 -20.39 -19.97 6.10
CA ALA A 394 -20.86 -20.69 7.28
C ALA A 394 -20.19 -20.19 8.58
N LEU A 395 -18.89 -19.91 8.52
CA LEU A 395 -18.15 -19.29 9.63
C LEU A 395 -18.71 -17.91 9.96
N ASN A 396 -18.76 -17.01 8.98
CA ASN A 396 -19.28 -15.65 9.13
C ASN A 396 -20.70 -15.63 9.68
N GLN A 397 -21.56 -16.55 9.23
CA GLN A 397 -22.92 -16.68 9.72
C GLN A 397 -22.96 -16.94 11.24
N LYS A 398 -22.02 -17.74 11.76
CA LYS A 398 -21.90 -17.97 13.21
C LYS A 398 -21.26 -16.78 13.93
N ILE A 399 -20.08 -16.34 13.50
CA ILE A 399 -19.30 -15.33 14.24
C ILE A 399 -19.95 -13.93 14.24
N GLN A 400 -20.72 -13.61 13.19
CA GLN A 400 -21.47 -12.36 13.06
C GLN A 400 -22.94 -12.49 13.47
N ASP A 401 -23.37 -13.65 13.96
CA ASP A 401 -24.76 -13.88 14.41
C ASP A 401 -25.78 -13.54 13.30
N LEU A 402 -25.56 -14.09 12.10
CA LEU A 402 -26.40 -13.81 10.94
C LEU A 402 -27.57 -14.81 10.82
N PRO A 403 -28.71 -14.39 10.25
CA PRO A 403 -29.79 -15.29 9.90
C PRO A 403 -29.33 -16.46 9.04
N SER A 404 -29.93 -17.64 9.23
CA SER A 404 -29.54 -18.86 8.51
C SER A 404 -29.75 -18.81 7.00
N ASP A 405 -30.54 -17.86 6.54
CA ASP A 405 -30.89 -17.58 5.15
C ASP A 405 -30.21 -16.30 4.61
N PHE A 406 -29.27 -15.71 5.36
CA PHE A 406 -28.58 -14.47 4.96
C PHE A 406 -27.94 -14.58 3.57
N TYR A 407 -27.16 -15.64 3.35
CA TYR A 407 -26.45 -15.84 2.08
C TYR A 407 -27.36 -16.40 0.97
N THR A 408 -28.39 -17.18 1.31
CA THR A 408 -29.35 -17.67 0.31
C THR A 408 -30.25 -16.53 -0.21
N ASN A 409 -30.51 -15.53 0.63
CA ASN A 409 -31.24 -14.32 0.25
C ASN A 409 -30.33 -13.16 -0.20
N TYR A 410 -29.00 -13.33 -0.26
CA TYR A 410 -28.05 -12.25 -0.52
C TYR A 410 -28.36 -11.45 -1.80
N LEU A 411 -28.61 -12.14 -2.93
CA LEU A 411 -28.97 -11.47 -4.18
C LEU A 411 -30.30 -10.72 -4.09
N LYS A 412 -31.32 -11.34 -3.44
CA LYS A 412 -32.63 -10.71 -3.24
C LYS A 412 -32.52 -9.47 -2.36
N SER A 413 -31.67 -9.52 -1.33
CA SER A 413 -31.41 -8.39 -0.44
C SER A 413 -30.77 -7.22 -1.20
N ILE A 414 -29.82 -7.49 -2.11
CA ILE A 414 -29.25 -6.46 -3.00
C ILE A 414 -30.32 -5.91 -3.95
N ASP A 415 -31.10 -6.77 -4.59
CA ASP A 415 -32.12 -6.35 -5.56
C ASP A 415 -33.19 -5.45 -4.94
N LYS A 416 -33.56 -5.71 -3.68
CA LYS A 416 -34.55 -4.94 -2.93
C LYS A 416 -34.10 -3.51 -2.59
N VAL A 417 -32.80 -3.23 -2.53
CA VAL A 417 -32.29 -1.91 -2.09
C VAL A 417 -32.75 -0.80 -3.04
N THR A 418 -33.37 0.25 -2.50
CA THR A 418 -33.76 1.45 -3.25
C THR A 418 -32.75 2.58 -3.07
N ALA A 419 -32.80 3.60 -3.92
CA ALA A 419 -31.96 4.80 -3.75
C ALA A 419 -32.22 5.51 -2.40
N ALA A 420 -33.46 5.48 -1.91
CA ALA A 420 -33.82 6.02 -0.61
C ALA A 420 -33.17 5.25 0.55
N ASP A 421 -33.09 3.91 0.45
CA ASP A 421 -32.40 3.09 1.44
C ASP A 421 -30.91 3.42 1.49
N VAL A 422 -30.28 3.61 0.33
CA VAL A 422 -28.87 4.02 0.23
C VAL A 422 -28.66 5.39 0.88
N SER A 423 -29.51 6.37 0.58
CA SER A 423 -29.46 7.71 1.20
C SER A 423 -29.59 7.65 2.73
N ASN A 424 -30.49 6.82 3.24
CA ASN A 424 -30.68 6.62 4.68
C ASN A 424 -29.47 5.94 5.33
N ALA A 425 -28.89 4.94 4.68
CA ALA A 425 -27.71 4.26 5.18
C ALA A 425 -26.51 5.20 5.26
N VAL A 426 -26.28 6.02 4.22
CA VAL A 426 -25.22 7.06 4.19
C VAL A 426 -25.29 7.94 5.44
N LYS A 427 -26.48 8.43 5.82
CA LYS A 427 -26.68 9.28 7.01
C LYS A 427 -26.27 8.61 8.32
N SER A 428 -26.21 7.28 8.37
CA SER A 428 -25.85 6.48 9.56
C SER A 428 -24.45 5.85 9.51
N THR A 429 -23.69 6.10 8.43
CA THR A 429 -22.39 5.43 8.23
C THR A 429 -21.28 6.35 7.73
N ILE A 430 -21.61 7.38 6.95
CA ILE A 430 -20.67 8.36 6.41
C ILE A 430 -20.99 9.71 7.04
N TYR A 431 -20.06 10.28 7.79
CA TYR A 431 -20.28 11.48 8.59
C TYR A 431 -19.36 12.65 8.17
N PRO A 432 -19.61 13.33 7.04
CA PRO A 432 -18.71 14.37 6.51
C PRO A 432 -18.48 15.56 7.46
N ASN A 433 -19.31 15.72 8.49
CA ASN A 433 -19.19 16.78 9.51
C ASN A 433 -18.53 16.30 10.82
N GLN A 434 -18.24 15.00 10.96
CA GLN A 434 -17.60 14.37 12.13
C GLN A 434 -16.43 13.44 11.74
N SER A 435 -15.97 13.50 10.49
CA SER A 435 -14.81 12.75 10.00
C SER A 435 -13.49 13.41 10.39
N ARG A 436 -12.43 12.60 10.50
CA ARG A 436 -11.04 13.09 10.49
C ARG A 436 -10.53 13.08 9.05
N ILE A 437 -9.88 14.16 8.64
CA ILE A 437 -9.10 14.23 7.39
C ILE A 437 -7.64 14.06 7.80
N PHE A 438 -7.13 12.84 7.73
CA PHE A 438 -5.74 12.51 8.01
C PHE A 438 -4.87 12.72 6.76
N ILE A 439 -3.71 13.37 6.95
CA ILE A 439 -2.76 13.62 5.86
C ILE A 439 -1.34 13.35 6.34
N ALA A 440 -0.64 12.42 5.69
CA ALA A 440 0.81 12.27 5.82
C ALA A 440 1.49 12.80 4.57
N GLY A 441 2.30 13.85 4.70
CA GLY A 441 2.95 14.51 3.57
C GLY A 441 3.92 15.59 4.06
N LYS A 442 4.60 16.25 3.13
CA LYS A 442 5.53 17.32 3.47
C LYS A 442 4.77 18.56 3.95
N ALA A 443 4.76 18.80 5.26
CA ALA A 443 3.91 19.82 5.88
C ALA A 443 4.20 21.22 5.32
N SER A 444 5.47 21.54 5.02
CA SER A 444 5.86 22.84 4.46
C SER A 444 5.24 23.14 3.09
N ASP A 445 4.85 22.12 2.33
CA ASP A 445 4.24 22.28 1.00
C ASP A 445 2.70 22.34 1.06
N ILE A 446 2.07 21.68 2.04
CA ILE A 446 0.62 21.46 2.06
C ILE A 446 -0.14 22.31 3.08
N SER A 447 0.52 22.74 4.15
CA SER A 447 -0.15 23.33 5.32
C SER A 447 -0.96 24.59 4.99
N GLU A 448 -0.38 25.51 4.21
CA GLU A 448 -1.03 26.78 3.89
C GLU A 448 -2.30 26.60 3.06
N GLY A 449 -2.29 25.64 2.11
CA GLY A 449 -3.47 25.32 1.30
C GLY A 449 -4.58 24.69 2.16
N LEU A 450 -4.21 23.78 3.06
CA LEU A 450 -5.15 23.09 3.95
C LEU A 450 -5.80 24.02 4.97
N GLU A 451 -5.04 24.97 5.53
CA GLU A 451 -5.55 25.97 6.48
C GLU A 451 -6.61 26.89 5.86
N LYS A 452 -6.59 27.07 4.53
CA LYS A 452 -7.58 27.87 3.79
C LYS A 452 -8.90 27.14 3.54
N LEU A 453 -9.00 25.84 3.83
CA LEU A 453 -10.20 25.04 3.62
C LEU A 453 -11.27 25.25 4.71
N GLY A 454 -10.95 25.94 5.80
CA GLY A 454 -11.89 26.26 6.88
C GLY A 454 -12.10 25.16 7.92
N TYR A 455 -11.32 24.07 7.85
CA TYR A 455 -11.27 23.04 8.90
C TYR A 455 -10.20 23.38 9.94
N PRO A 456 -10.40 23.06 11.23
CA PRO A 456 -9.31 23.10 12.21
C PRO A 456 -8.15 22.20 11.76
N VAL A 457 -6.93 22.73 11.71
CA VAL A 457 -5.72 21.97 11.35
C VAL A 457 -4.90 21.69 12.59
N LYS A 458 -4.58 20.41 12.82
CA LYS A 458 -3.75 19.94 13.94
C LYS A 458 -2.57 19.14 13.40
N TYR A 459 -1.43 19.24 14.07
CA TYR A 459 -0.19 18.58 13.68
C TYR A 459 0.20 17.51 14.69
N PHE A 460 0.73 16.40 14.21
CA PHE A 460 1.13 15.25 15.02
C PHE A 460 2.51 14.73 14.60
N ASP A 461 3.24 14.16 15.56
CA ASP A 461 4.43 13.37 15.26
C ASP A 461 4.06 11.95 14.76
N LYS A 462 5.09 11.13 14.51
CA LYS A 462 4.93 9.75 14.03
C LYS A 462 4.35 8.78 15.08
N GLU A 463 4.16 9.25 16.31
CA GLU A 463 3.60 8.52 17.45
C GLU A 463 2.24 9.10 17.90
N ALA A 464 1.62 9.89 17.01
CA ALA A 464 0.33 10.53 17.22
C ALA A 464 0.29 11.50 18.42
N ASN A 465 1.43 12.04 18.86
CA ASN A 465 1.46 13.10 19.85
C ASN A 465 1.25 14.46 19.18
N PRO A 466 0.43 15.36 19.77
CA PRO A 466 0.26 16.71 19.26
C PRO A 466 1.61 17.46 19.24
N VAL A 467 1.90 18.09 18.12
CA VAL A 467 3.07 18.97 17.96
C VAL A 467 2.64 20.32 17.40
N ALA A 468 3.51 21.33 17.54
CA ALA A 468 3.31 22.59 16.85
C ALA A 468 3.43 22.38 15.32
N LYS A 469 2.83 23.27 14.54
CA LYS A 469 3.04 23.34 13.09
C LYS A 469 4.55 23.32 12.81
N PRO A 470 5.06 22.37 11.99
CA PRO A 470 6.44 22.38 11.56
C PRO A 470 6.76 23.74 10.92
N ALA A 471 7.61 24.52 11.58
CA ALA A 471 8.09 25.76 11.02
C ALA A 471 9.21 25.42 10.04
N ALA A 472 9.11 25.87 8.79
CA ALA A 472 10.31 26.04 7.98
C ALA A 472 11.25 26.95 8.78
N GLN A 473 12.48 26.49 9.06
CA GLN A 473 13.42 27.30 9.80
C GLN A 473 13.63 28.59 8.99
N LYS A 474 13.28 29.72 9.59
CA LYS A 474 13.41 31.03 8.94
C LYS A 474 14.89 31.27 8.69
N VAL A 475 15.18 31.58 7.44
CA VAL A 475 16.51 31.97 7.03
C VAL A 475 16.79 33.36 7.61
N ASP A 476 18.01 33.57 8.12
CA ASP A 476 18.46 34.89 8.55
C ASP A 476 18.25 35.91 7.42
N ALA A 477 17.79 37.12 7.76
CA ALA A 477 17.46 38.15 6.77
C ALA A 477 18.64 38.54 5.85
N SER A 478 19.88 38.27 6.29
CA SER A 478 21.10 38.50 5.51
C SER A 478 21.34 37.47 4.39
N VAL A 479 20.70 36.30 4.45
CA VAL A 479 20.90 35.24 3.46
C VAL A 479 19.92 35.44 2.31
N THR A 480 20.48 35.73 1.15
CA THR A 480 19.77 35.89 -0.12
C THR A 480 20.02 34.70 -1.04
N ILE A 481 19.20 34.55 -2.08
CA ILE A 481 19.43 33.57 -3.16
C ILE A 481 20.85 33.69 -3.74
N GLY A 482 21.31 34.93 -3.98
CA GLY A 482 22.66 35.21 -4.46
C GLY A 482 23.73 34.70 -3.48
N SER A 483 23.56 34.96 -2.18
CA SER A 483 24.51 34.48 -1.18
C SER A 483 24.58 32.96 -1.08
N VAL A 484 23.47 32.24 -1.29
CA VAL A 484 23.44 30.77 -1.32
C VAL A 484 24.18 30.25 -2.56
N ALA A 485 23.91 30.84 -3.72
CA ALA A 485 24.61 30.52 -4.96
C ALA A 485 26.11 30.76 -4.85
N ASP A 486 26.53 31.93 -4.37
CA ASP A 486 27.94 32.29 -4.17
C ASP A 486 28.63 31.34 -3.20
N LYS A 487 27.95 30.98 -2.10
CA LYS A 487 28.47 30.01 -1.12
C LYS A 487 28.72 28.65 -1.77
N TYR A 488 27.78 28.15 -2.59
CA TYR A 488 27.96 26.89 -3.31
C TYR A 488 29.11 26.97 -4.32
N ILE A 489 29.11 27.99 -5.18
CA ILE A 489 30.14 28.21 -6.20
C ILE A 489 31.53 28.26 -5.55
N ASN A 490 31.68 28.98 -4.44
CA ASN A 490 32.93 29.02 -3.70
C ASN A 490 33.30 27.68 -3.07
N ALA A 491 32.32 26.94 -2.51
CA ALA A 491 32.56 25.64 -1.88
C ALA A 491 33.07 24.58 -2.87
N ILE A 492 32.62 24.64 -4.13
CA ILE A 492 33.03 23.69 -5.16
C ILE A 492 34.33 24.05 -5.87
N GLY A 493 34.80 25.30 -5.87
CA GLY A 493 36.06 25.67 -6.56
C GLY A 493 36.14 27.10 -7.09
N GLY A 494 35.08 27.89 -6.90
CA GLY A 494 35.00 29.30 -7.26
C GLY A 494 34.54 29.54 -8.70
N LEU A 495 34.05 30.76 -8.94
CA LEU A 495 33.47 31.18 -10.22
C LEU A 495 34.40 30.94 -11.43
N PRO A 496 35.72 31.24 -11.37
CA PRO A 496 36.60 31.02 -12.51
C PRO A 496 36.76 29.56 -12.92
N ALA A 497 36.72 28.62 -11.95
CA ALA A 497 36.82 27.18 -12.24
C ALA A 497 35.53 26.68 -12.87
N VAL A 498 34.38 27.06 -12.30
CA VAL A 498 33.05 26.68 -12.80
C VAL A 498 32.80 27.19 -14.22
N GLN A 499 33.15 28.44 -14.53
CA GLN A 499 32.91 29.03 -15.86
C GLN A 499 33.71 28.36 -16.98
N LYS A 500 34.88 27.79 -16.67
CA LYS A 500 35.74 27.05 -17.62
C LYS A 500 35.16 25.69 -18.02
N ILE A 501 34.15 25.18 -17.30
CA ILE A 501 33.53 23.91 -17.62
C ILE A 501 32.49 24.11 -18.72
N THR A 502 32.68 23.42 -19.83
CA THR A 502 31.80 23.40 -21.00
C THR A 502 31.04 22.09 -21.13
N SER A 503 31.55 20.99 -20.56
CA SER A 503 30.88 19.69 -20.50
C SER A 503 31.32 18.83 -19.32
N ILE A 504 30.44 17.98 -18.80
CA ILE A 504 30.72 16.98 -17.77
C ILE A 504 30.17 15.63 -18.25
N SER A 505 31.03 14.60 -18.27
CA SER A 505 30.63 13.19 -18.41
C SER A 505 30.80 12.50 -17.06
N THR A 506 29.82 11.70 -16.67
CA THR A 506 29.75 10.97 -15.41
C THR A 506 29.48 9.50 -15.70
N ASP A 507 30.36 8.63 -15.22
CA ASP A 507 30.18 7.18 -15.26
C ASP A 507 29.92 6.70 -13.83
N ALA A 508 28.77 6.07 -13.58
CA ALA A 508 28.36 5.58 -12.27
C ALA A 508 27.84 4.14 -12.35
N THR A 509 27.84 3.45 -11.21
CA THR A 509 27.39 2.06 -11.13
C THR A 509 26.77 1.73 -9.78
N THR A 510 25.93 0.69 -9.76
CA THR A 510 25.32 0.13 -8.55
C THR A 510 24.82 -1.30 -8.80
N LYS A 511 24.28 -1.93 -7.76
CA LYS A 511 23.58 -3.22 -7.84
C LYS A 511 22.10 -3.05 -7.54
N VAL A 512 21.24 -3.55 -8.42
CA VAL A 512 19.79 -3.57 -8.25
C VAL A 512 19.33 -5.02 -8.27
N GLN A 513 18.73 -5.51 -7.17
CA GLN A 513 18.29 -6.91 -7.02
C GLN A 513 19.41 -7.93 -7.35
N GLY A 514 20.66 -7.60 -6.99
CA GLY A 514 21.84 -8.43 -7.24
C GLY A 514 22.46 -8.29 -8.64
N MET A 515 21.80 -7.58 -9.58
CA MET A 515 22.31 -7.35 -10.94
C MET A 515 23.08 -6.02 -11.04
N ASP A 516 24.15 -6.00 -11.83
CA ASP A 516 24.94 -4.79 -12.07
C ASP A 516 24.20 -3.83 -13.02
N MET A 517 24.11 -2.58 -12.58
CA MET A 517 23.58 -1.47 -13.36
C MET A 517 24.67 -0.40 -13.53
N THR A 518 24.77 0.14 -14.73
CA THR A 518 25.67 1.26 -15.05
C THR A 518 24.89 2.42 -15.65
N MET A 519 25.33 3.63 -15.33
CA MET A 519 24.80 4.88 -15.84
C MET A 519 25.93 5.70 -16.41
N LYS A 520 25.81 6.10 -17.68
CA LYS A 520 26.67 7.09 -18.30
C LYS A 520 25.84 8.32 -18.65
N MET A 521 26.23 9.47 -18.13
CA MET A 521 25.56 10.74 -18.34
C MET A 521 26.56 11.77 -18.87
N ILE A 522 26.22 12.46 -19.95
CA ILE A 522 27.02 13.51 -20.57
C ILE A 522 26.15 14.76 -20.64
N GLN A 523 26.63 15.87 -20.12
CA GLN A 523 25.97 17.17 -20.19
C GLN A 523 26.93 18.22 -20.74
N ALA A 524 26.43 19.15 -21.55
CA ALA A 524 27.19 20.31 -22.01
C ALA A 524 26.34 21.58 -22.05
N LYS A 525 27.00 22.74 -22.07
CA LYS A 525 26.33 24.05 -22.20
C LYS A 525 25.38 24.09 -23.42
N GLY A 526 24.34 24.89 -23.32
CA GLY A 526 23.27 24.98 -24.31
C GLY A 526 22.18 23.91 -24.16
N GLY A 527 22.14 23.24 -22.99
CA GLY A 527 21.12 22.23 -22.66
C GLY A 527 21.37 20.88 -23.32
N LYS A 528 22.58 20.62 -23.84
CA LYS A 528 22.90 19.34 -24.47
C LYS A 528 23.02 18.25 -23.42
N MET A 529 22.37 17.11 -23.63
CA MET A 529 22.52 15.95 -22.74
C MET A 529 22.38 14.61 -23.45
N ALA A 530 23.16 13.63 -22.99
CA ALA A 530 23.01 12.24 -23.37
C ALA A 530 23.10 11.36 -22.11
N MET A 531 22.17 10.44 -21.94
CA MET A 531 22.12 9.51 -20.82
C MET A 531 21.90 8.11 -21.33
N ASN A 532 22.68 7.15 -20.84
CA ASN A 532 22.53 5.73 -21.14
C ASN A 532 22.56 4.93 -19.83
N ILE A 533 21.47 4.21 -19.56
CA ILE A 533 21.38 3.24 -18.46
C ILE A 533 21.45 1.85 -19.06
N SER A 534 22.37 1.05 -18.55
CA SER A 534 22.55 -0.34 -18.94
C SER A 534 22.40 -1.29 -17.76
N MET A 535 21.75 -2.43 -17.97
CA MET A 535 21.69 -3.56 -17.04
C MET A 535 22.32 -4.78 -17.69
N MET A 536 23.22 -5.47 -16.98
CA MET A 536 23.96 -6.62 -17.53
C MET A 536 24.64 -6.34 -18.89
N GLY A 537 25.10 -5.10 -19.08
CA GLY A 537 25.74 -4.63 -20.32
C GLY A 537 24.78 -4.21 -21.44
N ASN A 538 23.48 -4.46 -21.34
CA ASN A 538 22.49 -4.08 -22.36
C ASN A 538 21.84 -2.74 -22.02
N THR A 539 21.68 -1.85 -23.00
CA THR A 539 20.95 -0.58 -22.83
C THR A 539 19.48 -0.84 -22.56
N VAL A 540 19.02 -0.38 -21.39
CA VAL A 540 17.60 -0.44 -20.99
C VAL A 540 16.89 0.86 -21.37
N GLN A 541 17.57 1.98 -21.16
CA GLN A 541 17.06 3.31 -21.43
C GLN A 541 18.19 4.21 -21.94
N LYS A 542 17.92 4.95 -23.02
CA LYS A 542 18.81 5.97 -23.55
C LYS A 542 18.02 7.24 -23.87
N ILE A 543 18.56 8.39 -23.51
CA ILE A 543 18.01 9.70 -23.85
C ILE A 543 19.12 10.53 -24.47
N VAL A 544 18.83 11.21 -25.57
CA VAL A 544 19.77 12.09 -26.26
C VAL A 544 19.05 13.37 -26.65
N PHE A 545 19.65 14.52 -26.37
CA PHE A 545 19.13 15.84 -26.70
C PHE A 545 20.29 16.79 -27.03
N ASP A 546 20.21 17.43 -28.20
CA ASP A 546 21.28 18.29 -28.74
C ASP A 546 21.12 19.79 -28.40
N GLY A 547 20.16 20.10 -27.52
CA GLY A 547 19.77 21.46 -27.16
C GLY A 547 18.59 22.01 -27.98
N LYS A 548 18.16 21.30 -29.04
CA LYS A 548 17.00 21.65 -29.87
C LYS A 548 16.07 20.46 -30.09
N ASP A 549 16.62 19.32 -30.50
CA ASP A 549 15.90 18.09 -30.80
C ASP A 549 16.58 16.89 -30.11
N GLY A 550 15.88 15.76 -30.08
CA GLY A 550 16.38 14.56 -29.42
C GLY A 550 15.45 13.36 -29.53
N TYR A 551 15.87 12.27 -28.90
CA TYR A 551 15.11 11.04 -28.83
C TYR A 551 15.26 10.36 -27.48
N MET A 552 14.29 9.52 -27.17
CA MET A 552 14.36 8.53 -26.10
C MET A 552 14.25 7.13 -26.69
N GLU A 553 14.99 6.18 -26.12
CA GLU A 553 14.96 4.77 -26.46
C GLU A 553 14.72 3.97 -25.20
N VAL A 554 13.68 3.14 -25.19
CA VAL A 554 13.32 2.28 -24.06
C VAL A 554 13.17 0.87 -24.59
N GLN A 555 13.93 -0.08 -24.02
CA GLN A 555 13.95 -1.49 -24.46
C GLN A 555 14.12 -1.64 -25.99
N GLY A 556 15.03 -0.85 -26.58
CA GLY A 556 15.31 -0.87 -28.03
C GLY A 556 14.31 -0.10 -28.91
N LYS A 557 13.22 0.44 -28.34
CA LYS A 557 12.24 1.23 -29.10
C LYS A 557 12.57 2.72 -29.03
N LYS A 558 13.10 3.26 -30.12
CA LYS A 558 13.43 4.68 -30.30
C LYS A 558 12.19 5.51 -30.65
N LYS A 559 11.99 6.63 -29.94
CA LYS A 559 10.94 7.62 -30.16
C LYS A 559 11.51 9.04 -30.12
N PRO A 560 11.13 9.94 -31.05
CA PRO A 560 11.49 11.36 -30.96
C PRO A 560 10.91 12.01 -29.70
N LEU A 561 11.61 13.01 -29.15
CA LEU A 561 11.07 13.85 -28.07
C LEU A 561 9.95 14.75 -28.61
N ASN A 562 8.86 14.87 -27.86
CA ASN A 562 7.76 15.79 -28.21
C ASN A 562 8.11 17.26 -27.86
N ASP A 563 7.33 18.22 -28.35
CA ASP A 563 7.62 19.65 -28.18
C ASP A 563 7.70 20.10 -26.72
N LYS A 564 6.88 19.49 -25.86
CA LYS A 564 6.90 19.78 -24.41
C LYS A 564 8.18 19.27 -23.75
N GLN A 565 8.60 18.04 -24.07
CA GLN A 565 9.86 17.45 -23.59
C GLN A 565 11.07 18.26 -24.06
N LYS A 566 11.06 18.72 -25.32
CA LYS A 566 12.12 19.58 -25.86
C LYS A 566 12.18 20.94 -25.15
N ALA A 567 11.03 21.54 -24.87
CA ALA A 567 10.97 22.78 -24.09
C ALA A 567 11.52 22.57 -22.67
N GLU A 568 11.10 21.52 -21.97
CA GLU A 568 11.57 21.17 -20.62
C GLU A 568 13.08 20.94 -20.57
N MET A 569 13.63 20.14 -21.48
CA MET A 569 15.08 19.87 -21.52
C MET A 569 15.88 21.10 -21.98
N GLY A 570 15.28 22.00 -22.76
CA GLY A 570 15.90 23.24 -23.25
C GLY A 570 15.90 24.41 -22.26
N GLU A 571 15.16 24.31 -21.14
CA GLU A 571 15.13 25.33 -20.07
C GLU A 571 16.48 25.43 -19.34
N GLU A 572 17.15 24.29 -19.08
CA GLU A 572 18.44 24.23 -18.37
C GLU A 572 19.62 24.37 -19.34
N LYS A 573 19.98 25.60 -19.70
CA LYS A 573 21.09 25.86 -20.65
C LYS A 573 22.49 25.86 -20.01
N GLU A 574 22.56 26.01 -18.68
CA GLU A 574 23.81 26.03 -17.92
C GLU A 574 24.03 24.72 -17.18
N LEU A 575 25.29 24.30 -17.06
CA LEU A 575 25.68 23.12 -16.26
C LEU A 575 25.51 23.35 -14.75
N PHE A 576 25.57 24.60 -14.34
CA PHE A 576 25.46 25.05 -12.95
C PHE A 576 24.32 26.08 -12.86
N PRO A 577 23.08 25.66 -12.55
CA PRO A 577 21.92 26.54 -12.46
C PRO A 577 22.13 27.75 -11.54
N GLU A 578 23.01 27.61 -10.54
CA GLU A 578 23.35 28.61 -9.53
C GLU A 578 23.88 29.91 -10.16
N LEU A 579 24.50 29.85 -11.35
CA LEU A 579 24.98 31.02 -12.09
C LEU A 579 23.87 31.96 -12.58
N ASN A 580 22.62 31.47 -12.56
CA ASN A 580 21.44 32.19 -13.04
C ASN A 580 20.40 32.46 -11.96
N PHE A 581 20.57 31.94 -10.73
CA PHE A 581 19.57 32.12 -9.67
C PHE A 581 19.25 33.59 -9.38
N ALA A 582 20.27 34.43 -9.25
CA ALA A 582 20.08 35.87 -9.01
C ALA A 582 19.56 36.66 -10.22
N LYS A 583 19.59 36.06 -11.42
CA LYS A 583 19.19 36.70 -12.69
C LYS A 583 17.77 36.35 -13.11
N SER A 584 17.18 35.31 -12.52
CA SER A 584 15.83 34.85 -12.86
C SER A 584 14.86 35.14 -11.71
N PRO A 585 13.74 35.82 -11.97
CA PRO A 585 12.70 36.05 -10.96
C PRO A 585 11.93 34.79 -10.56
N GLU A 586 12.17 33.67 -11.25
CA GLU A 586 11.48 32.39 -11.00
C GLU A 586 11.98 31.68 -9.74
N TYR A 587 13.22 31.95 -9.31
CA TYR A 587 13.80 31.32 -8.14
C TYR A 587 13.47 32.12 -6.87
N LYS A 588 13.05 31.41 -5.82
CA LYS A 588 12.76 31.97 -4.51
C LYS A 588 13.44 31.15 -3.42
N LEU A 589 14.03 31.85 -2.44
CA LEU A 589 14.51 31.23 -1.21
C LEU A 589 13.30 30.89 -0.34
N ALA A 590 13.06 29.59 -0.13
CA ALA A 590 11.88 29.09 0.57
C ALA A 590 12.10 28.88 2.08
N GLY A 591 13.35 28.77 2.53
CA GLY A 591 13.67 28.55 3.94
C GLY A 591 14.89 27.65 4.13
N ILE A 592 15.03 27.14 5.37
CA ILE A 592 15.88 25.99 5.69
C ILE A 592 14.97 24.79 5.92
N GLU A 593 15.27 23.68 5.25
CA GLU A 593 14.63 22.38 5.45
C GLU A 593 15.70 21.31 5.66
N LYS A 594 15.36 20.25 6.40
CA LYS A 594 16.22 19.07 6.47
C LYS A 594 16.09 18.27 5.19
N TYR A 595 17.21 18.08 4.49
CA TYR A 595 17.32 17.19 3.34
C TYR A 595 18.47 16.21 3.57
N ASN A 596 18.18 14.91 3.50
CA ASN A 596 19.15 13.86 3.84
C ASN A 596 19.82 14.03 5.23
N ASN A 597 19.01 14.33 6.26
CA ASN A 597 19.44 14.63 7.63
C ASN A 597 20.37 15.85 7.81
N GLU A 598 20.54 16.68 6.79
CA GLU A 598 21.32 17.93 6.86
C GLU A 598 20.43 19.15 6.63
N ASP A 599 20.60 20.17 7.48
CA ASP A 599 19.91 21.45 7.31
C ASP A 599 20.39 22.10 6.02
N SER A 600 19.46 22.39 5.11
CA SER A 600 19.74 22.88 3.76
C SER A 600 18.89 24.11 3.43
N TYR A 601 19.52 25.13 2.86
CA TYR A 601 18.82 26.23 2.19
C TYR A 601 18.06 25.70 0.98
N VAL A 602 16.79 26.09 0.87
CA VAL A 602 15.88 25.62 -0.18
C VAL A 602 15.64 26.72 -1.19
N ILE A 603 16.03 26.49 -2.45
CA ILE A 603 15.75 27.38 -3.57
C ILE A 603 14.69 26.73 -4.44
N LYS A 604 13.46 27.27 -4.44
CA LYS A 604 12.34 26.80 -5.27
C LYS A 604 12.28 27.59 -6.58
N GLY A 605 12.33 26.88 -7.71
CA GLY A 605 12.00 27.40 -9.05
C GLY A 605 10.64 26.86 -9.52
N ALA A 606 10.31 27.08 -10.80
CA ALA A 606 9.01 26.68 -11.36
C ALA A 606 8.80 25.16 -11.39
N LYS A 607 9.84 24.38 -11.72
CA LYS A 607 9.79 22.91 -11.80
C LYS A 607 10.82 22.20 -10.92
N ASN A 608 11.84 22.93 -10.48
CA ASN A 608 12.98 22.40 -9.73
C ASN A 608 13.05 23.01 -8.34
N THR A 609 13.34 22.18 -7.34
CA THR A 609 13.74 22.65 -6.00
C THR A 609 15.15 22.18 -5.72
N TYR A 610 16.03 23.09 -5.31
CA TYR A 610 17.43 22.81 -5.01
C TYR A 610 17.71 22.96 -3.51
N TYR A 611 18.54 22.08 -2.97
CA TYR A 611 18.90 22.02 -1.56
C TYR A 611 20.41 22.21 -1.41
N TYR A 612 20.82 23.17 -0.58
CA TYR A 612 22.23 23.49 -0.32
C TYR A 612 22.51 23.46 1.17
N SER A 613 23.46 22.65 1.61
CA SER A 613 23.80 22.49 3.02
C SER A 613 24.11 23.85 3.66
N VAL A 614 23.46 24.17 4.76
CA VAL A 614 23.72 25.36 5.58
C VAL A 614 25.17 25.36 6.08
N LYS A 615 25.70 24.19 6.44
CA LYS A 615 27.06 24.03 6.99
C LYS A 615 28.14 24.23 5.93
N THR A 616 28.16 23.39 4.91
CA THR A 616 29.22 23.32 3.89
C THR A 616 29.01 24.20 2.66
N GLY A 617 27.79 24.64 2.37
CA GLY A 617 27.42 25.28 1.11
C GLY A 617 27.26 24.33 -0.07
N LEU A 618 27.62 23.05 0.06
CA LEU A 618 27.51 22.07 -1.03
C LEU A 618 26.03 21.74 -1.30
N LYS A 619 25.72 21.44 -2.56
CA LYS A 619 24.38 21.01 -2.96
C LYS A 619 24.11 19.62 -2.38
N THR A 620 23.14 19.51 -1.48
CA THR A 620 22.73 18.26 -0.82
C THR A 620 21.74 17.48 -1.65
N GLY A 621 20.99 18.15 -2.53
CA GLY A 621 20.06 17.49 -3.44
C GLY A 621 19.27 18.42 -4.33
N GLU A 622 18.39 17.81 -5.12
CA GLU A 622 17.38 18.49 -5.92
C GLU A 622 16.14 17.62 -6.10
N VAL A 623 15.00 18.26 -6.34
CA VAL A 623 13.75 17.61 -6.72
C VAL A 623 13.30 18.23 -8.04
N LYS A 624 13.22 17.42 -9.10
CA LYS A 624 12.69 17.84 -10.40
C LYS A 624 11.26 17.33 -10.57
N SER A 625 10.34 18.21 -10.92
CA SER A 625 8.92 17.87 -11.12
C SER A 625 8.62 17.72 -12.61
N GLY A 626 8.02 16.60 -13.02
CA GLY A 626 7.59 16.34 -14.40
C GLY A 626 6.24 15.62 -14.47
N GLU A 627 5.77 15.30 -15.68
CA GLU A 627 4.48 14.60 -15.88
C GLU A 627 4.40 13.23 -15.19
N GLN A 628 5.53 12.54 -15.06
CA GLN A 628 5.60 11.23 -14.42
C GLN A 628 5.70 11.29 -12.88
N GLY A 629 5.73 12.50 -12.31
CA GLY A 629 5.91 12.74 -10.87
C GLY A 629 7.18 13.54 -10.57
N SER A 630 7.50 13.63 -9.28
CA SER A 630 8.70 14.33 -8.81
C SER A 630 9.82 13.33 -8.55
N THR A 631 11.01 13.64 -9.05
CA THR A 631 12.21 12.80 -8.93
C THR A 631 13.19 13.45 -7.94
N PRO A 632 13.21 13.01 -6.67
CA PRO A 632 14.21 13.44 -5.71
C PRO A 632 15.58 12.82 -6.04
N THR A 633 16.62 13.66 -5.96
CA THR A 633 18.03 13.27 -6.09
C THR A 633 18.80 13.86 -4.92
N SER A 634 19.70 13.07 -4.32
CA SER A 634 20.60 13.51 -3.25
C SER A 634 22.05 13.33 -3.67
N TYR A 635 22.90 14.23 -3.22
CA TYR A 635 24.31 14.28 -3.57
C TYR A 635 25.17 14.21 -2.30
N ALA A 636 26.20 13.37 -2.32
CA ALA A 636 27.15 13.21 -1.23
C ALA A 636 28.55 12.85 -1.74
N ASP A 637 29.51 12.75 -0.82
CA ASP A 637 30.91 12.38 -1.09
C ASP A 637 31.58 13.26 -2.17
N TYR A 638 31.54 14.57 -1.97
CA TYR A 638 32.13 15.54 -2.91
C TYR A 638 33.66 15.41 -2.94
N LYS A 639 34.23 15.22 -4.13
CA LYS A 639 35.70 15.16 -4.36
C LYS A 639 36.10 16.09 -5.48
N GLU A 640 37.33 16.59 -5.40
CA GLU A 640 37.89 17.48 -6.40
C GLU A 640 38.20 16.73 -7.70
N VAL A 641 37.73 17.28 -8.82
CA VAL A 641 37.96 16.82 -10.18
C VAL A 641 38.19 18.05 -11.06
N SER A 642 39.38 18.15 -11.66
CA SER A 642 39.72 19.26 -12.58
C SER A 642 39.45 20.66 -12.00
N GLY A 643 39.72 20.85 -10.71
CA GLY A 643 39.57 22.14 -10.01
C GLY A 643 38.16 22.48 -9.55
N VAL A 644 37.20 21.54 -9.67
CA VAL A 644 35.88 21.66 -9.03
C VAL A 644 35.51 20.42 -8.22
N LYS A 645 34.74 20.57 -7.15
CA LYS A 645 34.20 19.45 -6.36
C LYS A 645 32.91 18.94 -6.98
N LEU A 646 32.85 17.64 -7.22
CA LEU A 646 31.68 16.94 -7.77
C LEU A 646 31.29 15.74 -6.88
N PRO A 647 29.99 15.41 -6.77
CA PRO A 647 29.50 14.38 -5.85
C PRO A 647 29.80 12.97 -6.32
N HIS A 648 30.52 12.15 -5.54
CA HIS A 648 30.79 10.76 -5.92
C HIS A 648 29.70 9.76 -5.49
N THR A 649 28.70 10.23 -4.74
CA THR A 649 27.51 9.45 -4.38
C THR A 649 26.27 10.19 -4.85
N ILE A 650 25.44 9.53 -5.67
CA ILE A 650 24.18 10.07 -6.17
C ILE A 650 23.07 9.10 -5.78
N LEU A 651 22.16 9.52 -4.89
CA LEU A 651 20.99 8.75 -4.52
C LEU A 651 19.79 9.29 -5.30
N GLN A 652 19.20 8.48 -6.17
CA GLN A 652 18.07 8.90 -7.00
C GLN A 652 16.91 7.93 -6.85
N ASN A 653 15.70 8.47 -6.66
CA ASN A 653 14.50 7.63 -6.69
C ASN A 653 14.08 7.38 -8.14
N MET A 654 14.09 6.13 -8.57
CA MET A 654 13.64 5.71 -9.91
C MET A 654 12.50 4.71 -9.77
N GLY A 655 11.30 5.08 -10.21
CA GLY A 655 10.13 4.19 -10.19
C GLY A 655 9.69 3.76 -8.79
N GLY A 656 9.93 4.60 -7.76
CA GLY A 656 9.59 4.29 -6.37
C GLY A 656 10.68 3.54 -5.60
N MET A 657 11.82 3.22 -6.22
CA MET A 657 12.97 2.62 -5.56
C MET A 657 14.12 3.63 -5.45
N ASP A 658 14.74 3.71 -4.26
CA ASP A 658 15.96 4.50 -4.06
C ASP A 658 17.18 3.75 -4.62
N ILE A 659 17.83 4.35 -5.61
CA ILE A 659 19.01 3.81 -6.27
C ILE A 659 20.24 4.61 -5.85
N ASN A 660 21.18 3.95 -5.18
CA ASN A 660 22.44 4.55 -4.75
C ASN A 660 23.53 4.32 -5.81
N LEU A 661 23.85 5.33 -6.61
CA LEU A 661 24.85 5.30 -7.66
C LEU A 661 26.21 5.77 -7.13
N ALA A 662 27.21 4.90 -7.21
CA ALA A 662 28.61 5.24 -6.94
C ALA A 662 29.27 5.71 -8.24
N VAL A 663 29.71 6.98 -8.27
CA VAL A 663 30.43 7.54 -9.41
C VAL A 663 31.84 6.97 -9.46
N LYS A 664 32.21 6.42 -10.62
CA LYS A 664 33.53 5.84 -10.89
C LYS A 664 34.48 6.83 -11.52
N SER A 665 33.98 7.69 -12.40
CA SER A 665 34.80 8.70 -13.06
C SER A 665 33.99 9.89 -13.55
N TYR A 666 34.71 11.01 -13.66
CA TYR A 666 34.27 12.21 -14.32
C TYR A 666 35.22 12.54 -15.48
N GLN A 667 34.68 12.98 -16.61
CA GLN A 667 35.47 13.58 -17.70
C GLN A 667 34.96 15.00 -17.95
N ILE A 668 35.85 15.98 -17.79
CA ILE A 668 35.53 17.41 -17.90
C ILE A 668 36.03 17.94 -19.24
N ASN A 669 35.18 18.71 -19.94
CA ASN A 669 35.48 19.37 -21.21
C ASN A 669 35.91 18.42 -22.36
N GLN A 670 35.43 17.17 -22.33
CA GLN A 670 35.75 16.14 -23.33
C GLN A 670 34.56 15.71 -24.20
N ALA A 671 33.35 16.23 -23.96
CA ALA A 671 32.19 15.89 -24.76
C ALA A 671 32.33 16.43 -26.20
N LYS A 672 31.91 15.62 -27.17
CA LYS A 672 31.89 15.95 -28.59
C LYS A 672 30.45 16.14 -29.05
N ASP A 673 30.24 16.92 -30.10
CA ASP A 673 28.88 17.10 -30.67
C ASP A 673 28.26 15.78 -31.15
N SER A 674 29.07 14.77 -31.49
CA SER A 674 28.60 13.41 -31.82
C SER A 674 27.95 12.68 -30.65
N ASP A 675 28.28 13.05 -29.40
CA ASP A 675 27.73 12.40 -28.21
C ASP A 675 26.25 12.73 -28.00
N PHE A 676 25.76 13.80 -28.65
CA PHE A 676 24.40 14.31 -28.54
C PHE A 676 23.54 14.03 -29.79
N LYS A 677 23.91 13.05 -30.62
CA LYS A 677 23.20 12.72 -31.88
C LYS A 677 22.48 11.36 -31.89
#